data_AF-A0A2G8KLG4-F1
#
_entry.id   AF-A0A2G8KLG4-F1
#
_cell.length_a   1.000
_cell.length_b   1.000
_cell.length_c   1.000
_cell.angle_alpha   90.00
_cell.angle_beta   90.00
_cell.angle_gamma   90.00
#
_symmetry.space_group_name_H-M   'P 1'
#
loop_
_entity.id
_entity.type
_entity.pdbx_description
1 polymer ?
#
loop_
_entity_poly.entity_id
_entity_poly.type
_entity_poly.pdbx_seq_one_letter_code
_entity_poly.pdbx_strand_id
1 'polypeptide(L)'
;FGPARVSAIRSLHGSCLVYLVKVKGKGFQHCVKFDFQPHKWYMVSIVHVYNRWRTSEIKCYVDGQLVSSGEMQWNINTSDPFDKCFLGSAPSADKERTFAGQMASVYLFSEALTPQQITGIFRLGPNYKNHFKFPSESDISLPDTYKKVLYDGKLTQSIVFLYNPAATESQLCLDSSPKGNFSYFVHSPHALMVQDVRSIVTHSIHSTLHSIGGIHMVFPFFTQLDFPQASPDDAKEGADARSRTEFEIGTLLLGFLCDLLKQSMSTQQQMVHGRGFIMLGYLLQKAGTNHITESALETFLDLAKHFNNLPSGVQLLRHLVDHILFNPALWIHTPTKVQISLYTFLANEFVGQASIYTNIRRVSTVLQLMHTLKYYYWIDNPESRSGIAPRGLEGDRPKSQDLIHLRGLILSITKQLILKEKTSNDEELQIILNYLVTIHEDANLRDVLQLLMSLMAENLNGLAVAFDRKNGTRVIFKLLASGDEMVCAMALKVLALFLSRLPSKRKMDLMYGQNLYSLIGERIQLNCNTLSMTMYNCLFEVLSERVTMAVMSSKHPDQDRTYRILNPGMFHVMARLIRQSAPSAEAMEVRKLFLSDMILLFNNSRENRRILLQCSVWQDWMLGLAYIYPKTDEEKRVTEMVYSVLKMLLHHAMKYEWGGWRVWVDTLSIIHSKVSFENHKNEMLRAYNNYQQQQANGQSAPLTVAGAVSGIVQGAPAAGTEDQSISPLAAMTGVTWSTL
;
A
#
# COMPACT_ATOMS: atom_id res chain seq x y z
N PHE A 1 43.62 46.69 22.34
CA PHE A 1 42.50 47.60 22.64
C PHE A 1 42.88 48.41 23.89
N GLY A 2 42.70 49.73 23.91
CA GLY A 2 42.92 50.59 25.11
C GLY A 2 41.59 51.18 25.59
N PRO A 3 41.51 51.87 26.74
CA PRO A 3 40.25 52.35 27.27
C PRO A 3 39.80 53.61 26.52
N ALA A 4 39.08 53.41 25.43
CA ALA A 4 37.89 54.22 25.28
C ALA A 4 36.84 53.67 26.26
N ARG A 5 36.04 54.57 26.85
CA ARG A 5 34.67 54.18 27.23
C ARG A 5 33.96 53.86 25.91
N VAL A 6 34.09 52.62 25.44
CA VAL A 6 33.27 52.09 24.36
C VAL A 6 31.95 51.70 25.03
N SER A 7 31.03 52.66 25.15
CA SER A 7 29.64 52.29 25.45
C SER A 7 29.06 51.77 24.14
N ALA A 8 29.03 50.45 23.99
CA ALA A 8 28.46 49.80 22.81
C ALA A 8 26.99 50.17 22.61
N ILE A 9 26.23 50.43 23.68
CA ILE A 9 24.83 50.85 23.60
C ILE A 9 24.59 51.83 24.75
N ARG A 10 24.36 53.12 24.45
CA ARG A 10 24.22 54.16 25.49
C ARG A 10 22.75 54.50 25.83
N SER A 11 21.82 54.30 24.89
CA SER A 11 20.37 54.26 25.15
C SER A 11 19.62 53.91 23.86
N LEU A 12 18.51 53.17 23.94
CA LEU A 12 17.47 53.19 22.91
C LEU A 12 16.55 54.39 23.18
N HIS A 13 16.79 55.52 22.53
CA HIS A 13 15.83 56.63 22.49
C HIS A 13 15.07 56.55 21.17
N GLY A 14 13.76 56.29 21.22
CA GLY A 14 12.86 56.38 20.06
C GLY A 14 13.30 55.58 18.83
N SER A 15 13.49 54.26 18.97
CA SER A 15 13.82 53.34 17.87
C SER A 15 15.20 53.51 17.22
N CYS A 16 16.19 54.14 17.87
CA CYS A 16 17.55 54.28 17.34
C CYS A 16 18.61 53.76 18.32
N LEU A 17 19.60 53.03 17.80
CA LEU A 17 20.74 52.55 18.57
C LEU A 17 21.96 53.46 18.33
N VAL A 18 22.48 54.07 19.41
CA VAL A 18 23.56 55.06 19.31
C VAL A 18 24.85 54.49 19.87
N TYR A 19 25.86 54.36 19.00
CA TYR A 19 27.23 54.04 19.39
C TYR A 19 27.96 55.30 19.82
N LEU A 20 28.75 55.19 20.90
CA LEU A 20 29.54 56.30 21.40
C LEU A 20 30.92 55.83 21.84
N VAL A 21 31.95 56.32 21.14
CA VAL A 21 33.36 56.11 21.50
C VAL A 21 33.88 57.44 22.03
N LYS A 22 34.14 57.53 23.34
CA LYS A 22 34.69 58.74 23.98
C LYS A 22 36.14 58.54 24.40
N VAL A 23 37.00 59.48 24.00
CA VAL A 23 38.40 59.59 24.46
C VAL A 23 38.63 61.02 24.94
N LYS A 24 38.92 61.21 26.24
CA LYS A 24 39.28 62.50 26.86
C LYS A 24 38.40 63.70 26.42
N GLY A 25 37.07 63.53 26.41
CA GLY A 25 36.11 64.61 26.12
C GLY A 25 35.78 64.84 24.64
N LYS A 26 36.55 64.33 23.69
CA LYS A 26 36.18 64.25 22.26
C LYS A 26 35.62 62.85 21.98
N GLY A 27 34.48 62.76 21.29
CA GLY A 27 33.82 61.49 21.05
C GLY A 27 33.24 61.36 19.65
N PHE A 28 33.32 60.16 19.11
CA PHE A 28 32.62 59.76 17.89
C PHE A 28 31.25 59.19 18.29
N GLN A 29 30.19 59.73 17.70
CA GLN A 29 28.82 59.25 17.89
C GLN A 29 28.27 58.80 16.54
N HIS A 30 27.88 57.53 16.44
CA HIS A 30 27.30 56.95 15.22
C HIS A 30 25.91 56.44 15.53
N CYS A 31 24.91 56.96 14.82
CA CYS A 31 23.51 56.59 15.00
C CYS A 31 23.11 55.50 14.00
N VAL A 32 22.68 54.36 14.51
CA VAL A 32 22.09 53.28 13.71
C VAL A 32 20.60 53.55 13.55
N LYS A 33 20.22 53.86 12.32
CA LYS A 33 18.82 53.97 11.91
C LYS A 33 18.26 52.57 11.65
N PHE A 34 17.84 51.87 12.69
CA PHE A 34 17.17 50.57 12.60
C PHE A 34 15.99 50.54 13.54
N ASP A 35 14.82 50.20 13.03
CA ASP A 35 13.58 50.22 13.81
C ASP A 35 13.44 48.96 14.68
N PHE A 36 13.81 49.10 15.96
CA PHE A 36 13.67 48.02 16.95
C PHE A 36 12.24 47.95 17.48
N GLN A 37 11.63 46.78 17.35
CA GLN A 37 10.28 46.51 17.82
C GLN A 37 10.31 45.98 19.27
N PRO A 38 9.39 46.42 20.15
CA PRO A 38 9.22 45.83 21.48
C PRO A 38 8.96 44.32 21.41
N HIS A 39 9.32 43.60 22.47
CA HIS A 39 9.08 42.15 22.62
C HIS A 39 9.68 41.23 21.54
N LYS A 40 10.72 41.70 20.83
CA LYS A 40 11.45 40.90 19.84
C LYS A 40 12.93 40.80 20.21
N TRP A 41 13.49 39.60 20.03
CA TRP A 41 14.94 39.37 20.17
C TRP A 41 15.67 39.84 18.92
N TYR A 42 16.79 40.52 19.12
CA TYR A 42 17.68 40.99 18.06
C TYR A 42 19.12 40.58 18.35
N MET A 43 19.83 40.08 17.35
CA MET A 43 21.28 39.92 17.44
C MET A 43 21.95 41.18 16.90
N VAL A 44 22.58 41.96 17.78
CA VAL A 44 23.35 43.15 17.40
C VAL A 44 24.83 42.84 17.43
N SER A 45 25.50 42.94 16.28
CA SER A 45 26.95 42.75 16.17
C SER A 45 27.63 44.03 15.73
N ILE A 46 28.60 44.46 16.53
CA ILE A 46 29.41 45.65 16.26
C ILE A 46 30.80 45.17 15.88
N VAL A 47 31.22 45.44 14.64
CA VAL A 47 32.49 44.99 14.10
C VAL A 47 33.35 46.20 13.78
N HIS A 48 34.51 46.28 14.42
CA HIS A 48 35.53 47.25 14.10
C HIS A 48 36.59 46.60 13.20
N VAL A 49 36.76 47.14 11.99
CA VAL A 49 37.75 46.69 11.01
C VAL A 49 38.89 47.69 11.00
N TYR A 50 40.00 47.31 11.62
CA TYR A 50 41.21 48.13 11.64
C TYR A 50 41.92 48.07 10.28
N ASN A 51 42.21 49.25 9.73
CA ASN A 51 43.04 49.40 8.53
C ASN A 51 44.29 50.20 8.86
N ARG A 52 45.47 49.64 8.57
CA ARG A 52 46.76 50.31 8.82
C ARG A 52 47.04 51.47 7.85
N TRP A 53 46.54 51.36 6.62
CA TRP A 53 46.84 52.28 5.51
C TRP A 53 45.62 53.07 5.01
N ARG A 54 44.43 52.84 5.60
CA ARG A 54 43.16 53.51 5.28
C ARG A 54 42.43 53.87 6.57
N THR A 55 41.36 54.65 6.48
CA THR A 55 40.47 54.88 7.62
C THR A 55 39.90 53.53 8.10
N SER A 56 39.86 53.36 9.41
CA SER A 56 39.24 52.17 10.01
C SER A 56 37.72 52.29 9.88
N GLU A 57 37.03 51.16 9.86
CA GLU A 57 35.58 51.12 9.66
C GLU A 57 34.89 50.52 10.88
N ILE A 58 33.71 51.04 11.20
CA ILE A 58 32.78 50.42 12.15
C ILE A 58 31.54 49.97 11.38
N LYS A 59 31.17 48.70 11.57
CA LYS A 59 30.02 48.06 10.94
C LYS A 59 29.07 47.56 12.01
N CYS A 60 27.79 47.79 11.79
CA CYS A 60 26.70 47.36 12.64
C CYS A 60 25.83 46.38 11.87
N TYR A 61 25.70 45.18 12.40
CA TYR A 61 24.81 44.16 11.89
C TYR A 61 23.65 43.96 12.87
N VAL A 62 22.45 43.77 12.33
CA VAL A 62 21.27 43.33 13.07
C VAL A 62 20.75 42.08 12.40
N ASP A 63 20.51 41.03 13.18
CA ASP A 63 19.97 39.74 12.73
C ASP A 63 20.76 39.12 11.56
N GLY A 64 22.09 39.23 11.63
CA GLY A 64 23.01 38.71 10.61
C GLY A 64 23.24 39.65 9.42
N GLN A 65 22.45 40.72 9.26
CA GLN A 65 22.51 41.62 8.11
C GLN A 65 23.20 42.95 8.43
N LEU A 66 23.98 43.49 7.50
CA LEU A 66 24.63 44.79 7.67
C LEU A 66 23.58 45.90 7.57
N VAL A 67 23.45 46.70 8.63
CA VAL A 67 22.45 47.77 8.71
C VAL A 67 23.08 49.17 8.68
N SER A 68 24.30 49.29 9.18
CA SER A 68 25.02 50.57 9.16
C SER A 68 26.53 50.36 9.08
N SER A 69 27.21 51.26 8.37
CA SER A 69 28.67 51.30 8.28
C SER A 69 29.11 52.76 8.35
N GLY A 70 30.24 53.03 9.01
CA GLY A 70 30.81 54.36 9.11
C GLY A 70 32.33 54.31 9.19
N GLU A 71 32.99 55.33 8.63
CA GLU A 71 34.42 55.51 8.82
C GLU A 71 34.69 56.06 10.22
N MET A 72 35.70 55.51 10.89
CA MET A 72 36.07 55.90 12.24
C MET A 72 37.59 56.04 12.36
N GLN A 73 38.04 57.19 12.85
CA GLN A 73 39.43 57.39 13.26
C GLN A 73 39.59 56.82 14.68
N TRP A 74 40.21 55.64 14.78
CA TRP A 74 40.44 54.96 16.06
C TRP A 74 41.56 55.65 16.86
N ASN A 75 41.23 56.73 17.55
CA ASN A 75 42.18 57.55 18.32
C ASN A 75 42.45 57.02 19.74
N ILE A 76 42.51 55.69 19.91
CA ILE A 76 42.81 55.09 21.22
C ILE A 76 44.30 54.80 21.30
N ASN A 77 45.06 55.74 21.84
CA ASN A 77 46.44 55.53 22.25
C ASN A 77 46.55 55.80 23.76
N THR A 78 46.33 54.75 24.55
CA THR A 78 46.31 54.80 26.02
C THR A 78 46.83 53.46 26.54
N SER A 79 47.87 53.50 27.36
CA SER A 79 48.55 52.37 28.02
C SER A 79 47.79 51.84 29.24
N ASP A 80 46.54 52.24 29.41
CA ASP A 80 45.74 51.98 30.59
C ASP A 80 45.14 50.55 30.53
N PRO A 81 45.19 49.78 31.63
CA PRO A 81 44.73 48.40 31.68
C PRO A 81 43.21 48.24 31.67
N PHE A 82 42.71 47.08 31.20
CA PHE A 82 41.31 46.66 31.39
C PHE A 82 41.14 46.06 32.78
N ASP A 83 40.63 46.87 33.71
CA ASP A 83 40.51 46.44 35.10
C ASP A 83 39.15 45.82 35.43
N LYS A 84 38.07 46.29 34.77
CA LYS A 84 36.67 45.95 35.13
C LYS A 84 35.73 45.95 33.92
N CYS A 85 34.77 45.02 33.92
CA CYS A 85 33.65 44.99 32.98
C CYS A 85 32.33 45.23 33.72
N PHE A 86 31.35 45.86 33.07
CA PHE A 86 30.04 46.16 33.65
C PHE A 86 28.93 45.78 32.65
N LEU A 87 27.86 45.17 33.15
CA LEU A 87 26.67 44.81 32.36
C LEU A 87 25.49 45.73 32.70
N GLY A 88 24.73 46.11 31.67
CA GLY A 88 23.51 46.92 31.73
C GLY A 88 23.74 48.44 31.86
N SER A 89 24.83 48.87 32.50
CA SER A 89 25.13 50.30 32.67
C SER A 89 26.61 50.57 32.95
N ALA A 90 27.04 51.82 32.77
CA ALA A 90 28.34 52.29 33.26
C ALA A 90 28.21 52.74 34.72
N PRO A 91 29.25 52.59 35.57
CA PRO A 91 29.18 52.89 37.01
C PRO A 91 28.75 54.33 37.35
N SER A 92 28.96 55.26 36.40
CA SER A 92 28.67 56.68 36.54
C SER A 92 27.51 57.16 35.64
N ALA A 93 26.62 56.27 35.20
CA ALA A 93 25.53 56.62 34.28
C ALA A 93 24.23 56.99 35.01
N ASP A 94 23.55 58.03 34.48
CA ASP A 94 22.21 58.44 34.92
C ASP A 94 21.18 57.33 34.69
N LYS A 95 20.20 57.19 35.59
CA LYS A 95 19.14 56.16 35.50
C LYS A 95 18.37 56.17 34.16
N GLU A 96 18.18 57.35 33.56
CA GLU A 96 17.50 57.53 32.26
C GLU A 96 18.33 57.05 31.05
N ARG A 97 19.60 56.68 31.26
CA ARG A 97 20.54 56.25 30.21
C ARG A 97 20.98 54.79 30.40
N THR A 98 20.21 54.02 31.16
CA THR A 98 20.45 52.60 31.42
C THR A 98 19.75 51.76 30.36
N PHE A 99 20.32 50.60 30.04
CA PHE A 99 19.65 49.66 29.14
C PHE A 99 18.49 49.00 29.90
N ALA A 100 17.26 49.21 29.43
CA ALA A 100 16.06 48.56 29.94
C ALA A 100 15.61 47.48 28.94
N GLY A 101 15.91 46.22 29.25
CA GLY A 101 15.56 45.08 28.40
C GLY A 101 16.17 43.77 28.85
N GLN A 102 15.92 42.70 28.09
CA GLN A 102 16.56 41.41 28.30
C GLN A 102 17.79 41.27 27.40
N MET A 103 18.87 40.69 27.93
CA MET A 103 20.07 40.38 27.17
C MET A 103 20.37 38.88 27.27
N ALA A 104 20.80 38.31 26.17
CA ALA A 104 21.29 36.93 26.10
C ALA A 104 22.81 36.90 26.33
N SER A 105 23.46 35.81 25.91
CA SER A 105 24.93 35.69 25.95
C SER A 105 25.62 36.85 25.22
N VAL A 106 26.60 37.47 25.86
CA VAL A 106 27.39 38.58 25.31
C VAL A 106 28.81 38.08 25.01
N TYR A 107 29.22 38.22 23.75
CA TYR A 107 30.53 37.82 23.25
C TYR A 107 31.36 39.05 22.88
N LEU A 108 32.66 39.02 23.19
CA LEU A 108 33.64 39.89 22.58
C LEU A 108 34.72 39.05 21.90
N PHE A 109 35.06 39.41 20.66
CA PHE A 109 36.11 38.77 19.89
C PHE A 109 37.28 39.73 19.69
N SER A 110 38.50 39.19 19.69
CA SER A 110 39.74 39.94 19.46
C SER A 110 39.95 40.28 17.99
N GLU A 111 39.24 39.59 17.09
CA GLU A 111 39.27 39.76 15.65
C GLU A 111 37.94 40.25 15.08
N ALA A 112 37.99 40.93 13.93
CA ALA A 112 36.80 41.38 13.23
C ALA A 112 36.03 40.19 12.62
N LEU A 113 34.78 40.01 13.02
CA LEU A 113 33.92 38.95 12.49
C LEU A 113 33.56 39.19 11.02
N THR A 114 33.60 38.13 10.23
CA THR A 114 33.13 38.14 8.84
C THR A 114 31.60 38.12 8.76
N PRO A 115 30.97 38.62 7.67
CA PRO A 115 29.52 38.55 7.49
C PRO A 115 28.95 37.12 7.57
N GLN A 116 29.72 36.12 7.11
CA GLN A 116 29.34 34.71 7.16
C GLN A 116 29.33 34.17 8.60
N GLN A 117 30.33 34.53 9.41
CA GLN A 117 30.34 34.21 10.85
C GLN A 117 29.15 34.87 11.56
N ILE A 118 28.90 36.15 11.32
CA ILE A 118 27.80 36.89 11.96
C ILE A 118 26.44 36.28 11.61
N THR A 119 26.21 35.94 10.35
CA THR A 119 25.00 35.24 9.92
C THR A 119 24.90 33.84 10.53
N GLY A 120 26.02 33.12 10.62
CA GLY A 120 26.08 31.80 11.24
C GLY A 120 25.73 31.85 12.73
N ILE A 121 26.28 32.81 13.48
CA ILE A 121 25.96 33.01 14.90
C ILE A 121 24.49 33.38 15.08
N PHE A 122 23.94 34.25 14.23
CA PHE A 122 22.51 34.59 14.28
C PHE A 122 21.61 33.35 14.12
N ARG A 123 21.98 32.44 13.21
CA ARG A 123 21.22 31.19 13.00
C ARG A 123 21.29 30.20 14.16
N LEU A 124 22.25 30.34 15.08
CA LEU A 124 22.26 29.58 16.33
C LEU A 124 21.24 30.09 17.36
N GLY A 125 20.66 31.27 17.12
CA GLY A 125 19.60 31.84 17.94
C GLY A 125 20.08 32.43 19.28
N PRO A 126 19.18 33.13 19.99
CA PRO A 126 19.52 33.86 21.22
C PRO A 126 19.91 32.97 22.40
N ASN A 127 19.60 31.67 22.36
CA ASN A 127 19.91 30.73 23.44
C ASN A 127 21.32 30.12 23.35
N TYR A 128 22.07 30.42 22.28
CA TYR A 128 23.43 29.92 22.13
C TYR A 128 24.36 30.56 23.17
N LYS A 129 25.13 29.71 23.85
CA LYS A 129 25.94 30.11 25.03
C LYS A 129 27.27 29.37 25.13
N ASN A 130 27.68 28.70 24.05
CA ASN A 130 28.86 27.85 24.00
C ASN A 130 30.02 28.54 23.26
N HIS A 131 31.12 27.82 23.06
CA HIS A 131 32.41 28.37 22.66
C HIS A 131 32.71 28.27 21.16
N PHE A 132 31.78 27.77 20.36
CA PHE A 132 32.00 27.45 18.94
C PHE A 132 33.13 26.43 18.73
N LYS A 133 33.31 25.50 19.68
CA LYS A 133 34.39 24.51 19.59
C LYS A 133 33.97 23.27 18.81
N PHE A 134 32.72 22.83 18.99
CA PHE A 134 32.21 21.63 18.34
C PHE A 134 30.80 21.85 17.77
N PRO A 135 30.47 21.25 16.61
CA PRO A 135 29.10 21.28 16.07
C PRO A 135 28.04 20.70 17.00
N SER A 136 28.44 19.80 17.91
CA SER A 136 27.57 19.19 18.93
C SER A 136 27.19 20.13 20.08
N GLU A 137 27.71 21.36 20.11
CA GLU A 137 27.36 22.36 21.12
C GLU A 137 25.96 22.97 20.91
N SER A 138 25.29 22.69 19.79
CA SER A 138 23.92 23.14 19.54
C SER A 138 23.08 22.04 18.89
N ASP A 139 21.84 21.89 19.35
CA ASP A 139 20.86 20.99 18.73
C ASP A 139 20.31 21.52 17.39
N ILE A 140 20.65 22.77 17.03
CA ILE A 140 20.21 23.42 15.80
C ILE A 140 21.04 22.92 14.62
N SER A 141 20.37 22.33 13.62
CA SER A 141 21.01 21.91 12.38
C SER A 141 21.32 23.11 11.48
N LEU A 142 22.60 23.45 11.37
CA LEU A 142 23.09 24.46 10.42
C LEU A 142 23.54 23.84 9.08
N PRO A 143 23.40 24.56 7.95
CA PRO A 143 24.04 24.20 6.69
C PRO A 143 25.57 24.06 6.83
N ASP A 144 26.17 23.14 6.07
CA ASP A 144 27.60 22.81 6.17
C ASP A 144 28.52 24.03 5.94
N THR A 145 28.10 24.98 5.11
CA THR A 145 28.84 26.22 4.87
C THR A 145 29.04 27.03 6.16
N TYR A 146 28.00 27.13 7.00
CA TYR A 146 28.10 27.86 8.28
C TYR A 146 28.80 27.02 9.34
N LYS A 147 28.61 25.70 9.37
CA LYS A 147 29.33 24.80 10.29
C LYS A 147 30.84 24.95 10.12
N LYS A 148 31.33 24.95 8.88
CA LYS A 148 32.76 25.10 8.59
C LYS A 148 33.33 26.43 9.10
N VAL A 149 32.56 27.52 8.99
CA VAL A 149 33.03 28.87 9.35
C VAL A 149 32.93 29.16 10.85
N LEU A 150 32.02 28.49 11.56
CA LEU A 150 31.86 28.65 13.01
C LEU A 150 32.78 27.73 13.82
N TYR A 151 33.01 26.50 13.33
CA TYR A 151 33.69 25.44 14.08
C TYR A 151 35.09 25.10 13.53
N ASP A 152 35.77 26.03 12.84
CA ASP A 152 37.15 25.86 12.35
C ASP A 152 38.23 26.08 13.43
N GLY A 153 37.82 26.42 14.65
CA GLY A 153 38.72 26.72 15.77
C GLY A 153 39.15 28.18 15.87
N LYS A 154 39.01 29.01 14.82
CA LYS A 154 39.44 30.41 14.86
C LYS A 154 38.51 31.26 15.72
N LEU A 155 37.20 31.03 15.58
CA LEU A 155 36.19 31.80 16.31
C LEU A 155 36.30 31.56 17.83
N THR A 156 36.55 30.30 18.25
CA THR A 156 36.73 29.96 19.67
C THR A 156 38.02 30.58 20.25
N GLN A 157 39.12 30.58 19.48
CA GLN A 157 40.40 31.16 19.91
C GLN A 157 40.38 32.69 19.99
N SER A 158 39.49 33.36 19.25
CA SER A 158 39.38 34.82 19.28
C SER A 158 38.44 35.33 20.38
N ILE A 159 37.77 34.48 21.16
CA ILE A 159 36.92 34.92 22.28
C ILE A 159 37.77 35.59 23.36
N VAL A 160 37.50 36.87 23.61
CA VAL A 160 38.09 37.69 24.68
C VAL A 160 37.34 37.47 26.00
N PHE A 161 36.02 37.52 25.95
CA PHE A 161 35.14 37.16 27.06
C PHE A 161 33.83 36.58 26.54
N LEU A 162 33.21 35.75 27.37
CA LEU A 162 31.86 35.22 27.18
C LEU A 162 31.07 35.39 28.48
N TYR A 163 30.12 36.31 28.49
CA TYR A 163 29.20 36.48 29.60
C TYR A 163 27.87 35.83 29.28
N ASN A 164 27.42 34.94 30.16
CA ASN A 164 26.21 34.15 29.97
C ASN A 164 25.30 34.32 31.20
N PRO A 165 24.00 34.61 31.02
CA PRO A 165 23.05 34.69 32.14
C PRO A 165 23.02 33.44 33.03
N ALA A 166 23.36 32.26 32.51
CA ALA A 166 23.44 31.02 33.30
C ALA A 166 24.69 30.93 34.20
N ALA A 167 25.69 31.78 34.00
CA ALA A 167 26.95 31.80 34.73
C ALA A 167 27.04 33.06 35.61
N THR A 168 26.05 33.28 36.47
CA THR A 168 26.01 34.43 37.39
C THR A 168 26.14 33.99 38.85
N GLU A 169 26.92 34.73 39.63
CA GLU A 169 27.07 34.56 41.07
C GLU A 169 26.81 35.89 41.77
N SER A 170 25.69 35.99 42.50
CA SER A 170 25.25 37.24 43.16
C SER A 170 25.16 38.43 42.20
N GLN A 171 26.08 39.40 42.28
CA GLN A 171 26.16 40.57 41.39
C GLN A 171 27.20 40.42 40.27
N LEU A 172 27.84 39.26 40.14
CA LEU A 172 28.85 38.99 39.12
C LEU A 172 28.28 38.11 38.02
N CYS A 173 28.60 38.44 36.77
CA CYS A 173 28.48 37.54 35.63
C CYS A 173 29.87 37.01 35.31
N LEU A 174 30.04 35.70 35.48
CA LEU A 174 31.31 35.02 35.37
C LEU A 174 31.69 34.88 33.90
N ASP A 175 32.89 35.35 33.55
CA ASP A 175 33.51 35.03 32.26
C ASP A 175 33.62 33.52 32.06
N SER A 176 33.02 33.05 30.99
CA SER A 176 33.02 31.66 30.53
C SER A 176 33.91 31.48 29.31
N SER A 177 34.87 32.36 29.03
CA SER A 177 35.77 32.22 27.89
C SER A 177 36.58 30.91 27.91
N PRO A 178 36.99 30.37 26.74
CA PRO A 178 37.76 29.13 26.66
C PRO A 178 39.08 29.19 27.45
N LYS A 179 39.32 28.18 28.30
CA LYS A 179 40.58 28.01 29.02
C LYS A 179 41.74 27.88 28.02
N GLY A 180 42.71 28.81 28.09
CA GLY A 180 43.86 28.86 27.19
C GLY A 180 43.89 30.10 26.28
N ASN A 181 42.79 30.83 26.16
CA ASN A 181 42.79 32.13 25.49
C ASN A 181 43.55 33.17 26.34
N PHE A 182 44.13 34.18 25.68
CA PHE A 182 44.85 35.25 26.36
C PHE A 182 43.88 36.10 27.20
N SER A 183 44.13 36.23 28.51
CA SER A 183 43.37 37.14 29.36
C SER A 183 43.81 38.58 29.11
N TYR A 184 42.88 39.42 28.68
CA TYR A 184 43.12 40.85 28.49
C TYR A 184 42.86 41.67 29.77
N PHE A 185 42.35 41.04 30.83
CA PHE A 185 42.03 41.69 32.10
C PHE A 185 43.18 41.55 33.11
N VAL A 186 43.48 42.64 33.83
CA VAL A 186 44.59 42.68 34.80
C VAL A 186 44.18 42.12 36.16
N HIS A 187 42.94 42.34 36.59
CA HIS A 187 42.46 41.93 37.92
C HIS A 187 41.40 40.83 37.84
N SER A 188 40.24 41.13 37.27
CA SER A 188 39.14 40.18 37.18
C SER A 188 38.49 40.25 35.79
N PRO A 189 38.33 39.11 35.11
CA PRO A 189 37.61 39.04 33.84
C PRO A 189 36.10 39.00 34.04
N HIS A 190 35.58 38.92 35.27
CA HIS A 190 34.14 38.86 35.52
C HIS A 190 33.49 40.24 35.38
N ALA A 191 32.27 40.28 34.87
CA ALA A 191 31.51 41.52 34.74
C ALA A 191 30.61 41.76 35.95
N LEU A 192 30.59 43.00 36.44
CA LEU A 192 29.67 43.43 37.50
C LEU A 192 28.31 43.81 36.90
N MET A 193 27.24 43.25 37.46
CA MET A 193 25.86 43.61 37.13
C MET A 193 25.46 44.85 37.93
N VAL A 194 25.15 45.96 37.25
CA VAL A 194 24.96 47.29 37.85
C VAL A 194 23.51 47.76 37.69
N GLN A 195 22.97 48.51 38.66
CA GLN A 195 21.64 49.18 38.59
C GLN A 195 20.49 48.21 38.24
N ASP A 196 20.21 47.26 39.13
CA ASP A 196 19.06 46.33 39.08
C ASP A 196 19.10 45.25 37.99
N VAL A 197 20.25 45.05 37.33
CA VAL A 197 20.49 43.90 36.45
C VAL A 197 20.46 42.61 37.26
N ARG A 198 19.59 41.67 36.87
CA ARG A 198 19.45 40.34 37.46
C ARG A 198 19.42 39.26 36.39
N SER A 199 19.94 38.08 36.71
CA SER A 199 19.76 36.89 35.86
C SER A 199 18.31 36.42 35.93
N ILE A 200 17.75 36.02 34.77
CA ILE A 200 16.42 35.43 34.65
C ILE A 200 16.60 34.06 34.01
N VAL A 201 16.18 33.01 34.71
CA VAL A 201 16.18 31.64 34.19
C VAL A 201 14.79 31.33 33.64
N THR A 202 14.72 30.96 32.37
CA THR A 202 13.51 30.44 31.74
C THR A 202 13.69 28.96 31.44
N HIS A 203 12.72 28.13 31.84
CA HIS A 203 12.71 26.71 31.49
C HIS A 203 11.78 26.51 30.29
N SER A 204 12.27 25.85 29.25
CA SER A 204 11.42 25.47 28.13
C SER A 204 10.42 24.40 28.57
N ILE A 205 9.24 24.35 27.92
CA ILE A 205 8.26 23.28 28.16
C ILE A 205 8.90 21.90 27.98
N HIS A 206 9.79 21.74 27.00
CA HIS A 206 10.54 20.50 26.81
C HIS A 206 11.43 20.14 28.00
N SER A 207 12.16 21.11 28.57
CA SER A 207 13.02 20.89 29.73
C SER A 207 12.20 20.56 30.98
N THR A 208 11.09 21.26 31.18
CA THR A 208 10.16 20.98 32.28
C THR A 208 9.54 19.59 32.13
N LEU A 209 9.03 19.26 30.94
CA LEU A 209 8.44 17.95 30.64
C LEU A 209 9.47 16.83 30.81
N HIS A 210 10.69 17.03 30.31
CA HIS A 210 11.78 16.06 30.49
C HIS A 210 12.10 15.82 31.98
N SER A 211 12.08 16.88 32.79
CA SER A 211 12.38 16.79 34.23
C SER A 211 11.32 16.02 35.03
N ILE A 212 10.08 15.94 34.53
CA ILE A 212 8.97 15.24 35.21
C ILE A 212 8.67 13.84 34.63
N GLY A 213 9.44 13.36 33.65
CA GLY A 213 9.27 12.02 33.06
C GLY A 213 9.20 11.97 31.53
N GLY A 214 9.34 13.10 30.84
CA GLY A 214 9.39 13.19 29.38
C GLY A 214 8.04 13.00 28.69
N ILE A 215 8.09 12.61 27.42
CA ILE A 215 6.89 12.46 26.57
C ILE A 215 5.89 11.43 27.11
N HIS A 216 6.36 10.45 27.90
CA HIS A 216 5.51 9.40 28.44
C HIS A 216 4.42 9.94 29.38
N MET A 217 4.64 11.11 29.99
CA MET A 217 3.65 11.78 30.83
C MET A 217 2.43 12.27 30.06
N VAL A 218 2.49 12.33 28.72
CA VAL A 218 1.35 12.70 27.88
C VAL A 218 0.35 11.53 27.74
N PHE A 219 0.82 10.28 27.78
CA PHE A 219 -0.03 9.11 27.54
C PHE A 219 -1.17 8.91 28.54
N PRO A 220 -0.98 9.11 29.87
CA PRO A 220 -2.07 9.04 30.83
C PRO A 220 -3.26 9.95 30.49
N PHE A 221 -3.06 11.10 29.85
CA PHE A 221 -4.17 11.97 29.45
C PHE A 221 -5.07 11.34 28.37
N PHE A 222 -4.54 10.46 27.52
CA PHE A 222 -5.36 9.72 26.56
C PHE A 222 -6.30 8.71 27.24
N THR A 223 -5.99 8.26 28.47
CA THR A 223 -6.92 7.41 29.25
C THR A 223 -8.11 8.19 29.81
N GLN A 224 -8.04 9.53 29.74
CA GLN A 224 -9.02 10.42 30.33
C GLN A 224 -9.93 11.11 29.31
N LEU A 225 -9.83 10.76 28.03
CA LEU A 225 -10.59 11.43 26.97
C LEU A 225 -12.10 11.31 27.16
N ASP A 226 -12.57 10.17 27.69
CA ASP A 226 -13.99 9.92 27.91
C ASP A 226 -14.56 10.56 29.19
N PHE A 227 -13.75 11.29 29.96
CA PHE A 227 -14.26 11.94 31.18
C PHE A 227 -15.29 13.03 30.84
N PRO A 228 -16.46 13.01 31.50
CA PRO A 228 -17.44 14.09 31.47
C PRO A 228 -16.78 15.45 31.75
N GLN A 229 -16.93 16.39 30.84
CA GLN A 229 -16.61 17.80 31.07
C GLN A 229 -17.88 18.46 31.63
N ALA A 230 -17.75 19.19 32.74
CA ALA A 230 -18.82 20.06 33.21
C ALA A 230 -18.64 21.43 32.55
N SER A 231 -19.61 21.87 31.75
CA SER A 231 -19.60 23.25 31.26
C SER A 231 -19.91 24.19 32.44
N PRO A 232 -19.31 25.39 32.51
CA PRO A 232 -19.65 26.38 33.54
C PRO A 232 -21.13 26.82 33.50
N ASP A 233 -21.81 26.63 32.36
CA ASP A 233 -23.23 26.93 32.18
C ASP A 233 -24.15 25.79 32.67
N ASP A 234 -23.63 24.57 32.81
CA ASP A 234 -24.39 23.39 33.29
C ASP A 234 -24.72 23.46 34.78
N ALA A 235 -24.12 24.40 35.52
CA ALA A 235 -24.42 24.64 36.94
C ALA A 235 -25.71 25.43 37.17
N LYS A 236 -26.33 26.00 36.11
CA LYS A 236 -27.49 26.90 36.23
C LYS A 236 -28.83 26.28 35.84
N GLU A 237 -28.87 25.13 35.16
CA GLU A 237 -30.11 24.47 34.78
C GLU A 237 -30.25 23.13 35.51
N GLY A 238 -31.17 23.10 36.49
CA GLY A 238 -31.51 21.89 37.22
C GLY A 238 -32.08 20.82 36.28
N ALA A 239 -31.55 19.60 36.43
CA ALA A 239 -32.13 18.34 35.94
C ALA A 239 -32.38 18.24 34.42
N ASP A 240 -31.29 18.23 33.64
CA ASP A 240 -31.04 17.28 32.51
C ASP A 240 -29.74 17.64 31.75
N ALA A 241 -28.68 18.02 32.47
CA ALA A 241 -27.37 18.28 31.89
C ALA A 241 -26.75 16.96 31.42
N ARG A 242 -27.01 16.56 30.17
CA ARG A 242 -26.23 15.53 29.49
C ARG A 242 -24.79 16.03 29.37
N SER A 243 -23.95 15.58 30.29
CA SER A 243 -22.48 15.55 30.17
C SER A 243 -22.08 15.37 28.70
N ARG A 244 -21.65 16.45 28.03
CA ARG A 244 -21.14 16.39 26.67
C ARG A 244 -19.64 16.14 26.76
N THR A 245 -19.21 14.95 26.35
CA THR A 245 -17.79 14.68 26.11
C THR A 245 -17.33 15.56 24.95
N GLU A 246 -16.40 16.48 25.19
CA GLU A 246 -15.80 17.30 24.14
C GLU A 246 -14.75 16.48 23.38
N PHE A 247 -15.12 16.05 22.17
CA PHE A 247 -14.23 15.24 21.33
C PHE A 247 -13.01 16.02 20.79
N GLU A 248 -13.03 17.36 20.87
CA GLU A 248 -11.94 18.25 20.44
C GLU A 248 -10.68 18.14 21.31
N ILE A 249 -10.82 17.75 22.58
CA ILE A 249 -9.69 17.61 23.51
C ILE A 249 -8.73 16.53 23.04
N GLY A 250 -9.24 15.44 22.45
CA GLY A 250 -8.42 14.38 21.86
C GLY A 250 -7.54 14.91 20.72
N THR A 251 -8.12 15.74 19.85
CA THR A 251 -7.40 16.40 18.75
C THR A 251 -6.35 17.39 19.29
N LEU A 252 -6.69 18.20 20.31
CA LEU A 252 -5.76 19.15 20.92
C LEU A 252 -4.56 18.44 21.56
N LEU A 253 -4.81 17.36 22.30
CA LEU A 253 -3.77 16.56 22.95
C LEU A 253 -2.86 15.89 21.90
N LEU A 254 -3.46 15.37 20.82
CA LEU A 254 -2.71 14.82 19.70
C LEU A 254 -1.87 15.89 19.00
N GLY A 255 -2.43 17.08 18.77
CA GLY A 255 -1.72 18.23 18.20
C GLY A 255 -0.52 18.62 19.05
N PHE A 256 -0.70 18.72 20.37
CA PHE A 256 0.39 18.98 21.31
C PHE A 256 1.49 17.91 21.23
N LEU A 257 1.13 16.63 21.22
CA LEU A 257 2.09 15.53 21.05
C LEU A 257 2.86 15.64 19.72
N CYS A 258 2.16 15.97 18.64
CA CYS A 258 2.76 16.16 17.32
C CYS A 258 3.74 17.34 17.30
N ASP A 259 3.40 18.46 17.91
CA ASP A 259 4.28 19.63 17.98
C ASP A 259 5.54 19.33 18.79
N LEU A 260 5.41 18.60 19.91
CA LEU A 260 6.57 18.13 20.67
C LEU A 260 7.49 17.24 19.82
N LEU A 261 6.92 16.31 19.04
CA LEU A 261 7.68 15.43 18.15
C LEU A 261 8.34 16.18 16.99
N LYS A 262 7.70 17.21 16.43
CA LYS A 262 8.26 18.04 15.35
C LYS A 262 9.42 18.92 15.83
N GLN A 263 9.38 19.37 17.08
CA GLN A 263 10.34 20.37 17.60
C GLN A 263 11.53 19.77 18.36
N SER A 264 11.49 18.50 18.78
CA SER A 264 12.50 17.95 19.69
C SER A 264 12.98 16.53 19.33
N MET A 265 14.28 16.42 19.03
CA MET A 265 14.94 15.12 18.75
C MET A 265 14.97 14.19 19.96
N SER A 266 15.13 14.72 21.17
CA SER A 266 15.10 13.91 22.40
C SER A 266 13.71 13.29 22.63
N THR A 267 12.66 14.06 22.36
CA THR A 267 11.27 13.61 22.40
C THR A 267 11.01 12.50 21.38
N GLN A 268 11.52 12.67 20.16
CA GLN A 268 11.46 11.62 19.12
C GLN A 268 12.15 10.32 19.57
N GLN A 269 13.35 10.42 20.17
CA GLN A 269 14.06 9.24 20.68
C GLN A 269 13.28 8.56 21.81
N GLN A 270 12.71 9.32 22.76
CA GLN A 270 11.87 8.75 23.83
C GLN A 270 10.65 8.02 23.25
N MET A 271 10.00 8.59 22.24
CA MET A 271 8.87 7.98 21.54
C MET A 271 9.24 6.64 20.88
N VAL A 272 10.43 6.53 20.29
CA VAL A 272 10.95 5.26 19.73
C VAL A 272 11.25 4.26 20.83
N HIS A 273 12.07 4.62 21.82
CA HIS A 273 12.53 3.70 22.86
C HIS A 273 11.39 3.18 23.74
N GLY A 274 10.45 4.06 24.12
CA GLY A 274 9.29 3.68 24.91
C GLY A 274 8.12 3.14 24.10
N ARG A 275 8.31 2.82 22.81
CA ARG A 275 7.26 2.26 21.91
C ARG A 275 5.98 3.10 21.90
N GLY A 276 6.13 4.43 21.90
CA GLY A 276 5.04 5.35 22.19
C GLY A 276 3.85 5.27 21.21
N PHE A 277 4.06 4.99 19.92
CA PHE A 277 2.95 4.81 18.98
C PHE A 277 2.16 3.52 19.20
N ILE A 278 2.80 2.47 19.74
CA ILE A 278 2.10 1.24 20.15
C ILE A 278 1.17 1.57 21.31
N MET A 279 1.71 2.26 22.32
CA MET A 279 0.94 2.70 23.49
C MET A 279 -0.20 3.62 23.08
N LEU A 280 0.08 4.64 22.27
CA LEU A 280 -0.92 5.56 21.76
C LEU A 280 -2.04 4.81 21.00
N GLY A 281 -1.67 3.90 20.10
CA GLY A 281 -2.65 3.11 19.36
C GLY A 281 -3.51 2.23 20.26
N TYR A 282 -2.94 1.67 21.32
CA TYR A 282 -3.69 0.92 22.34
C TYR A 282 -4.64 1.81 23.15
N LEU A 283 -4.18 2.99 23.58
CA LEU A 283 -4.98 3.93 24.36
C LEU A 283 -6.14 4.50 23.55
N LEU A 284 -5.90 4.85 22.28
CA LEU A 284 -6.96 5.33 21.38
C LEU A 284 -7.98 4.23 21.04
N GLN A 285 -7.58 2.97 21.01
CA GLN A 285 -8.53 1.84 20.89
C GLN A 285 -9.42 1.68 22.12
N LYS A 286 -8.96 2.13 23.29
CA LYS A 286 -9.72 2.07 24.55
C LYS A 286 -10.58 3.31 24.79
N ALA A 287 -10.24 4.42 24.15
CA ALA A 287 -11.02 5.65 24.20
C ALA A 287 -12.31 5.54 23.36
N GLY A 288 -13.30 6.38 23.65
CA GLY A 288 -14.52 6.50 22.87
C GLY A 288 -14.25 6.78 21.39
N THR A 289 -15.02 6.11 20.53
CA THR A 289 -14.82 6.07 19.08
C THR A 289 -14.96 7.44 18.40
N ASN A 290 -15.67 8.37 19.05
CA ASN A 290 -15.91 9.72 18.58
C ASN A 290 -14.70 10.66 18.73
N HIS A 291 -13.66 10.27 19.49
CA HIS A 291 -12.45 11.08 19.64
C HIS A 291 -11.57 11.07 18.39
N ILE A 292 -11.71 10.08 17.50
CA ILE A 292 -10.93 9.97 16.26
C ILE A 292 -11.72 10.67 15.14
N THR A 293 -11.58 11.99 15.11
CA THR A 293 -12.24 12.87 14.14
C THR A 293 -11.43 13.01 12.85
N GLU A 294 -11.99 13.69 11.84
CA GLU A 294 -11.28 14.06 10.60
C GLU A 294 -10.03 14.90 10.91
N SER A 295 -10.10 15.83 11.87
CA SER A 295 -8.96 16.65 12.28
C SER A 295 -7.86 15.84 12.99
N ALA A 296 -8.25 14.85 13.80
CA ALA A 296 -7.29 13.92 14.40
C ALA A 296 -6.57 13.07 13.32
N LEU A 297 -7.31 12.61 12.30
CA LEU A 297 -6.73 11.94 11.14
C LEU A 297 -5.74 12.85 10.40
N GLU A 298 -6.14 14.08 10.06
CA GLU A 298 -5.26 15.06 9.40
C GLU A 298 -3.95 15.27 10.17
N THR A 299 -4.04 15.36 11.49
CA THR A 299 -2.87 15.49 12.38
C THR A 299 -1.91 14.31 12.24
N PHE A 300 -2.41 13.07 12.17
CA PHE A 300 -1.57 11.89 11.90
C PHE A 300 -0.96 11.90 10.49
N LEU A 301 -1.73 12.30 9.48
CA LEU A 301 -1.26 12.34 8.09
C LEU A 301 -0.15 13.39 7.92
N ASP A 302 -0.29 14.56 8.54
CA ASP A 302 0.73 15.60 8.56
C ASP A 302 2.00 15.15 9.29
N LEU A 303 1.85 14.41 10.38
CA LEU A 303 2.98 13.82 11.09
C LEU A 303 3.71 12.78 10.22
N ALA A 304 2.98 11.95 9.48
CA ALA A 304 3.56 10.99 8.56
C ALA A 304 4.34 11.68 7.43
N LYS A 305 3.78 12.75 6.83
CA LYS A 305 4.46 13.59 5.84
C LYS A 305 5.72 14.23 6.42
N HIS A 306 5.66 14.73 7.65
CA HIS A 306 6.80 15.32 8.33
C HIS A 306 7.94 14.31 8.56
N PHE A 307 7.64 13.12 9.11
CA PHE A 307 8.66 12.10 9.35
C PHE A 307 9.27 11.54 8.06
N ASN A 308 8.50 11.46 6.98
CA ASN A 308 9.00 11.03 5.68
C ASN A 308 10.05 12.00 5.10
N ASN A 309 9.97 13.29 5.44
CA ASN A 309 10.93 14.32 5.02
C ASN A 309 12.12 14.46 5.99
N LEU A 310 12.12 13.73 7.12
CA LEU A 310 13.15 13.81 8.14
C LEU A 310 14.12 12.62 8.03
N PRO A 311 15.44 12.83 7.85
CA PRO A 311 16.42 11.74 7.71
C PRO A 311 16.43 10.75 8.90
N SER A 312 16.20 11.24 10.12
CA SER A 312 16.08 10.45 11.35
C SER A 312 14.67 9.93 11.63
N GLY A 313 13.68 10.30 10.81
CA GLY A 313 12.25 10.03 11.04
C GLY A 313 11.78 8.63 10.67
N VAL A 314 12.62 7.81 10.00
CA VAL A 314 12.22 6.53 9.42
C VAL A 314 11.61 5.56 10.44
N GLN A 315 12.22 5.41 11.62
CA GLN A 315 11.69 4.50 12.65
C GLN A 315 10.36 4.98 13.22
N LEU A 316 10.21 6.29 13.43
CA LEU A 316 8.97 6.91 13.90
C LEU A 316 7.86 6.77 12.88
N LEU A 317 8.13 7.06 11.61
CA LEU A 317 7.19 6.87 10.50
C LEU A 317 6.71 5.43 10.47
N ARG A 318 7.63 4.48 10.59
CA ARG A 318 7.29 3.07 10.57
C ARG A 318 6.39 2.66 11.75
N HIS A 319 6.68 3.11 12.96
CA HIS A 319 5.82 2.82 14.11
C HIS A 319 4.44 3.49 13.99
N LEU A 320 4.37 4.72 13.48
CA LEU A 320 3.12 5.41 13.20
C LEU A 320 2.28 4.62 12.17
N VAL A 321 2.92 4.15 11.11
CA VAL A 321 2.30 3.36 10.04
C VAL A 321 1.79 2.02 10.58
N ASP A 322 2.64 1.25 11.26
CA ASP A 322 2.33 -0.10 11.71
C ASP A 322 1.27 -0.12 12.82
N HIS A 323 1.25 0.87 13.71
CA HIS A 323 0.43 0.84 14.94
C HIS A 323 -0.74 1.82 14.97
N ILE A 324 -0.73 2.84 14.10
CA ILE A 324 -1.85 3.77 13.93
C ILE A 324 -2.46 3.57 12.54
N LEU A 325 -1.76 3.92 11.45
CA LEU A 325 -2.40 4.03 10.12
C LEU A 325 -2.92 2.69 9.55
N PHE A 326 -2.19 1.59 9.72
CA PHE A 326 -2.61 0.25 9.29
C PHE A 326 -3.22 -0.59 10.42
N ASN A 327 -3.67 0.03 11.50
CA ASN A 327 -4.30 -0.66 12.61
C ASN A 327 -5.83 -0.73 12.45
N PRO A 328 -6.38 -1.83 11.91
CA PRO A 328 -7.82 -1.91 11.66
C PRO A 328 -8.66 -1.94 12.94
N ALA A 329 -8.10 -2.37 14.08
CA ALA A 329 -8.79 -2.35 15.36
C ALA A 329 -9.08 -0.93 15.85
N LEU A 330 -8.28 0.04 15.43
CA LEU A 330 -8.51 1.45 15.70
C LEU A 330 -9.61 2.01 14.78
N TRP A 331 -9.46 1.79 13.48
CA TRP A 331 -10.26 2.49 12.48
C TRP A 331 -11.64 1.90 12.23
N ILE A 332 -11.85 0.60 12.46
CA ILE A 332 -13.15 -0.03 12.18
C ILE A 332 -14.31 0.62 12.96
N HIS A 333 -14.00 1.21 14.12
CA HIS A 333 -14.99 1.81 15.01
C HIS A 333 -15.20 3.32 14.77
N THR A 334 -14.42 3.96 13.91
CA THR A 334 -14.55 5.39 13.64
C THR A 334 -15.65 5.66 12.60
N PRO A 335 -16.16 6.90 12.47
CA PRO A 335 -17.15 7.21 11.46
C PRO A 335 -16.69 6.82 10.04
N THR A 336 -17.58 6.23 9.24
CA THR A 336 -17.25 5.71 7.89
C THR A 336 -16.52 6.73 7.01
N LYS A 337 -16.87 8.01 7.10
CA LYS A 337 -16.21 9.09 6.35
C LYS A 337 -14.72 9.22 6.70
N VAL A 338 -14.36 9.05 7.98
CA VAL A 338 -12.96 9.06 8.44
C VAL A 338 -12.21 7.84 7.90
N GLN A 339 -12.83 6.66 7.93
CA GLN A 339 -12.24 5.43 7.38
C GLN A 339 -11.95 5.58 5.87
N ILE A 340 -12.91 6.09 5.11
CA ILE A 340 -12.76 6.32 3.66
C ILE A 340 -11.65 7.33 3.40
N SER A 341 -11.60 8.42 4.16
CA SER A 341 -10.55 9.45 4.03
C SER A 341 -9.14 8.85 4.25
N LEU A 342 -8.97 8.06 5.32
CA LEU A 342 -7.70 7.37 5.61
C LEU A 342 -7.28 6.46 4.46
N TYR A 343 -8.14 5.52 4.06
CA TYR A 343 -7.77 4.53 3.04
C TYR A 343 -7.62 5.16 1.65
N THR A 344 -8.32 6.27 1.38
CA THR A 344 -8.13 7.06 0.15
C THR A 344 -6.75 7.71 0.13
N PHE A 345 -6.34 8.35 1.23
CA PHE A 345 -5.00 8.93 1.35
C PHE A 345 -3.92 7.85 1.22
N LEU A 346 -4.09 6.72 1.92
CA LEU A 346 -3.13 5.61 1.86
C LEU A 346 -2.99 5.04 0.44
N ALA A 347 -4.11 4.90 -0.28
CA ALA A 347 -4.14 4.37 -1.64
C ALA A 347 -3.57 5.36 -2.67
N ASN A 348 -3.89 6.64 -2.58
CA ASN A 348 -3.62 7.59 -3.68
C ASN A 348 -2.34 8.43 -3.44
N GLU A 349 -2.03 8.76 -2.20
CA GLU A 349 -0.93 9.70 -1.88
C GLU A 349 0.24 9.02 -1.17
N PHE A 350 -0.03 8.06 -0.28
CA PHE A 350 1.00 7.52 0.62
C PHE A 350 1.89 6.47 -0.06
N VAL A 351 1.31 5.37 -0.53
CA VAL A 351 2.08 4.26 -1.13
C VAL A 351 2.77 4.64 -2.44
N GLY A 352 2.24 5.63 -3.15
CA GLY A 352 2.82 6.19 -4.37
C GLY A 352 4.24 6.76 -4.16
N GLN A 353 4.55 7.31 -2.98
CA GLN A 353 5.83 7.98 -2.72
C GLN A 353 7.01 6.99 -2.65
N ALA A 354 8.13 7.33 -3.30
CA ALA A 354 9.30 6.45 -3.38
C ALA A 354 9.95 6.22 -2.00
N SER A 355 10.08 7.26 -1.19
CA SER A 355 10.67 7.20 0.16
C SER A 355 9.85 6.37 1.13
N ILE A 356 8.52 6.41 1.03
CA ILE A 356 7.60 5.64 1.87
C ILE A 356 7.77 4.15 1.55
N TYR A 357 7.83 3.80 0.27
CA TYR A 357 8.01 2.42 -0.17
C TYR A 357 9.30 1.79 0.37
N THR A 358 10.42 2.51 0.35
CA THR A 358 11.71 1.99 0.86
C THR A 358 11.73 1.81 2.38
N ASN A 359 10.89 2.54 3.10
CA ASN A 359 10.89 2.57 4.57
C ASN A 359 9.90 1.58 5.21
N ILE A 360 8.92 1.09 4.45
CA ILE A 360 7.88 0.18 4.94
C ILE A 360 8.28 -1.29 4.71
N ARG A 361 7.95 -2.17 5.66
CA ARG A 361 8.10 -3.62 5.51
C ARG A 361 6.98 -4.19 4.62
N ARG A 362 7.18 -4.13 3.31
CA ARG A 362 6.23 -4.56 2.26
C ARG A 362 5.46 -5.84 2.58
N VAL A 363 6.16 -6.97 2.80
CA VAL A 363 5.54 -8.28 3.10
C VAL A 363 4.62 -8.20 4.31
N SER A 364 5.10 -7.59 5.41
CA SER A 364 4.33 -7.43 6.63
C SER A 364 3.10 -6.55 6.43
N THR A 365 3.21 -5.48 5.63
CA THR A 365 2.10 -4.60 5.30
C THR A 365 1.06 -5.29 4.43
N VAL A 366 1.48 -6.06 3.41
CA VAL A 366 0.54 -6.86 2.60
C VAL A 366 -0.18 -7.88 3.49
N LEU A 367 0.53 -8.57 4.38
CA LEU A 367 -0.08 -9.49 5.35
C LEU A 367 -1.12 -8.78 6.22
N GLN A 368 -0.77 -7.61 6.74
CA GLN A 368 -1.66 -6.80 7.58
C GLN A 368 -2.92 -6.34 6.81
N LEU A 369 -2.79 -5.92 5.55
CA LEU A 369 -3.93 -5.53 4.71
C LEU A 369 -4.86 -6.71 4.42
N MET A 370 -4.30 -7.90 4.13
CA MET A 370 -5.11 -9.11 3.94
C MET A 370 -5.77 -9.55 5.25
N HIS A 371 -5.12 -9.37 6.41
CA HIS A 371 -5.74 -9.57 7.72
C HIS A 371 -6.87 -8.58 8.00
N THR A 372 -6.70 -7.32 7.61
CA THR A 372 -7.74 -6.28 7.73
C THR A 372 -9.00 -6.70 6.97
N LEU A 373 -8.87 -7.18 5.72
CA LEU A 373 -10.00 -7.72 4.95
C LEU A 373 -10.62 -8.96 5.60
N LYS A 374 -9.76 -9.87 6.09
CA LYS A 374 -10.17 -11.15 6.69
C LYS A 374 -11.01 -10.98 7.96
N TYR A 375 -10.57 -10.14 8.89
CA TYR A 375 -11.17 -10.07 10.22
C TYR A 375 -12.11 -8.87 10.42
N TYR A 376 -11.87 -7.75 9.73
CA TYR A 376 -12.55 -6.48 10.02
C TYR A 376 -13.45 -5.98 8.89
N TYR A 377 -13.09 -6.17 7.61
CA TYR A 377 -13.82 -5.61 6.45
C TYR A 377 -14.46 -6.69 5.56
N TRP A 378 -15.17 -7.64 6.17
CA TRP A 378 -16.02 -8.63 5.49
C TRP A 378 -17.43 -8.10 5.21
N ILE A 379 -18.12 -8.61 4.18
CA ILE A 379 -19.53 -8.28 3.92
C ILE A 379 -20.44 -9.28 4.63
N ASP A 380 -20.20 -10.57 4.39
CA ASP A 380 -20.86 -11.68 5.07
C ASP A 380 -19.99 -12.16 6.23
N ASN A 381 -20.60 -12.52 7.36
CA ASN A 381 -19.86 -12.96 8.54
C ASN A 381 -19.09 -14.25 8.24
N PRO A 382 -17.74 -14.25 8.38
CA PRO A 382 -16.90 -15.37 7.97
C PRO A 382 -16.87 -16.55 8.95
N GLU A 383 -17.53 -16.46 10.11
CA GLU A 383 -17.53 -17.51 11.13
C GLU A 383 -18.13 -18.82 10.62
N SER A 384 -19.22 -18.75 9.87
CA SER A 384 -19.99 -19.93 9.43
C SER A 384 -19.29 -20.77 8.36
N ARG A 385 -18.80 -20.13 7.29
CA ARG A 385 -18.19 -20.82 6.13
C ARG A 385 -16.69 -20.97 6.27
N SER A 386 -16.02 -20.03 6.94
CA SER A 386 -14.56 -20.00 7.04
C SER A 386 -14.02 -20.30 8.44
N GLY A 387 -14.87 -20.41 9.47
CA GLY A 387 -14.43 -20.68 10.85
C GLY A 387 -13.62 -19.54 11.46
N ILE A 388 -13.74 -18.33 10.91
CA ILE A 388 -12.97 -17.15 11.34
C ILE A 388 -13.82 -16.33 12.28
N ALA A 389 -13.38 -16.17 13.53
CA ALA A 389 -14.02 -15.24 14.46
C ALA A 389 -13.82 -13.79 13.96
N PRO A 390 -14.88 -13.07 13.57
CA PRO A 390 -14.79 -11.70 13.11
C PRO A 390 -14.36 -10.77 14.26
N ARG A 391 -13.77 -9.62 13.90
CA ARG A 391 -13.36 -8.55 14.83
C ARG A 391 -14.02 -7.23 14.48
N GLY A 392 -14.02 -6.29 15.43
CA GLY A 392 -14.64 -4.99 15.23
C GLY A 392 -16.18 -5.05 15.20
N LEU A 393 -16.75 -5.97 15.98
CA LEU A 393 -18.22 -6.10 16.14
C LEU A 393 -18.81 -5.08 17.12
N GLU A 394 -17.96 -4.46 17.93
CA GLU A 394 -18.37 -3.46 18.91
C GLU A 394 -18.68 -2.13 18.20
N GLY A 395 -19.85 -1.54 18.45
CA GLY A 395 -20.26 -0.27 17.85
C GLY A 395 -20.79 -0.37 16.40
N ASP A 396 -20.90 0.79 15.74
CA ASP A 396 -21.51 0.89 14.41
C ASP A 396 -20.50 0.55 13.30
N ARG A 397 -20.80 -0.51 12.54
CA ARG A 397 -19.98 -0.96 11.41
C ARG A 397 -20.41 -0.27 10.11
N PRO A 398 -19.50 -0.02 9.15
CA PRO A 398 -19.87 0.57 7.86
C PRO A 398 -20.93 -0.24 7.10
N LYS A 399 -21.77 0.45 6.32
CA LYS A 399 -22.81 -0.20 5.51
C LYS A 399 -22.19 -0.97 4.34
N SER A 400 -22.96 -1.89 3.74
CA SER A 400 -22.45 -2.78 2.68
C SER A 400 -21.84 -2.03 1.48
N GLN A 401 -22.42 -0.91 1.04
CA GLN A 401 -21.85 -0.10 -0.06
C GLN A 401 -20.51 0.52 0.32
N ASP A 402 -20.39 1.07 1.53
CA ASP A 402 -19.15 1.64 2.04
C ASP A 402 -18.08 0.57 2.25
N LEU A 403 -18.46 -0.62 2.72
CA LEU A 403 -17.56 -1.76 2.86
C LEU A 403 -16.97 -2.18 1.51
N ILE A 404 -17.77 -2.25 0.45
CA ILE A 404 -17.28 -2.54 -0.91
C ILE A 404 -16.23 -1.49 -1.32
N HIS A 405 -16.52 -0.21 -1.08
CA HIS A 405 -15.59 0.87 -1.40
C HIS A 405 -14.27 0.79 -0.60
N LEU A 406 -14.36 0.61 0.71
CA LEU A 406 -13.22 0.48 1.63
C LEU A 406 -12.33 -0.72 1.26
N ARG A 407 -12.94 -1.87 0.95
CA ARG A 407 -12.22 -3.06 0.48
C ARG A 407 -11.47 -2.78 -0.83
N GLY A 408 -12.11 -2.10 -1.76
CA GLY A 408 -11.49 -1.66 -3.02
C GLY A 408 -10.25 -0.79 -2.77
N LEU A 409 -10.31 0.16 -1.83
CA LEU A 409 -9.16 0.99 -1.45
C LEU A 409 -8.03 0.15 -0.81
N ILE A 410 -8.35 -0.76 0.12
CA ILE A 410 -7.38 -1.66 0.75
C ILE A 410 -6.67 -2.56 -0.29
N LEU A 411 -7.41 -3.07 -1.26
CA LEU A 411 -6.86 -3.88 -2.35
C LEU A 411 -6.04 -3.05 -3.34
N SER A 412 -6.42 -1.79 -3.57
CA SER A 412 -5.62 -0.84 -4.36
C SER A 412 -4.25 -0.58 -3.72
N ILE A 413 -4.22 -0.35 -2.40
CA ILE A 413 -2.97 -0.24 -1.62
C ILE A 413 -2.12 -1.50 -1.81
N THR A 414 -2.74 -2.68 -1.64
CA THR A 414 -2.06 -3.97 -1.78
C THR A 414 -1.48 -4.16 -3.19
N LYS A 415 -2.25 -3.81 -4.22
CA LYS A 415 -1.81 -3.87 -5.63
C LYS A 415 -0.58 -3.02 -5.86
N GLN A 416 -0.60 -1.76 -5.42
CA GLN A 416 0.50 -0.82 -5.62
C GLN A 416 1.78 -1.27 -4.90
N LEU A 417 1.66 -1.81 -3.68
CA LEU A 417 2.80 -2.36 -2.95
C LEU A 417 3.48 -3.52 -3.71
N ILE A 418 2.69 -4.38 -4.35
CA ILE A 418 3.23 -5.55 -5.06
C ILE A 418 3.82 -5.17 -6.42
N LEU A 419 3.20 -4.25 -7.17
CA LEU A 419 3.64 -3.90 -8.53
C LEU A 419 4.86 -2.97 -8.58
N LYS A 420 5.15 -2.26 -7.50
CA LYS A 420 6.24 -1.26 -7.47
C LYS A 420 7.64 -1.87 -7.59
N GLU A 421 7.82 -3.15 -7.25
CA GLU A 421 9.07 -3.89 -7.49
C GLU A 421 8.95 -4.90 -8.64
N LYS A 422 10.03 -4.99 -9.42
CA LYS A 422 10.17 -5.98 -10.51
C LYS A 422 10.79 -7.31 -10.04
N THR A 423 10.98 -7.48 -8.73
CA THR A 423 11.57 -8.69 -8.14
C THR A 423 10.53 -9.81 -8.00
N SER A 424 10.97 -10.99 -7.56
CA SER A 424 10.09 -12.14 -7.33
C SER A 424 9.25 -11.88 -6.08
N ASN A 425 7.97 -11.55 -6.29
CA ASN A 425 6.97 -11.24 -5.26
C ASN A 425 6.40 -12.51 -4.60
N ASP A 426 7.29 -13.45 -4.24
CA ASP A 426 6.95 -14.80 -3.82
C ASP A 426 6.18 -14.83 -2.49
N GLU A 427 6.56 -13.98 -1.53
CA GLU A 427 5.96 -13.94 -0.19
C GLU A 427 4.60 -13.23 -0.22
N GLU A 428 4.49 -12.11 -0.91
CA GLU A 428 3.23 -11.38 -1.08
C GLU A 428 2.20 -12.22 -1.83
N LEU A 429 2.62 -12.92 -2.88
CA LEU A 429 1.73 -13.83 -3.60
C LEU A 429 1.29 -14.98 -2.69
N GLN A 430 2.18 -15.55 -1.88
CA GLN A 430 1.79 -16.60 -0.93
C GLN A 430 0.72 -16.11 0.05
N ILE A 431 0.78 -14.85 0.51
CA ILE A 431 -0.24 -14.26 1.37
C ILE A 431 -1.60 -14.20 0.65
N ILE A 432 -1.62 -13.74 -0.61
CA ILE A 432 -2.85 -13.70 -1.43
C ILE A 432 -3.41 -15.12 -1.63
N LEU A 433 -2.56 -16.08 -1.97
CA LEU A 433 -2.96 -17.48 -2.16
C LEU A 433 -3.51 -18.09 -0.87
N ASN A 434 -2.88 -17.84 0.28
CA ASN A 434 -3.36 -18.28 1.59
C ASN A 434 -4.74 -17.70 1.91
N TYR A 435 -4.98 -16.43 1.57
CA TYR A 435 -6.29 -15.82 1.74
C TYR A 435 -7.35 -16.54 0.89
N LEU A 436 -7.07 -16.76 -0.41
CA LEU A 436 -8.00 -17.44 -1.32
C LEU A 436 -8.29 -18.90 -0.94
N VAL A 437 -7.35 -19.57 -0.27
CA VAL A 437 -7.55 -20.93 0.25
C VAL A 437 -8.43 -20.93 1.50
N THR A 438 -8.22 -19.97 2.42
CA THR A 438 -8.84 -19.97 3.76
C THR A 438 -10.17 -19.24 3.86
N ILE A 439 -10.45 -18.33 2.93
CA ILE A 439 -11.69 -17.56 2.88
C ILE A 439 -12.68 -18.27 1.98
N HIS A 440 -13.95 -18.23 2.38
CA HIS A 440 -15.04 -18.87 1.68
C HIS A 440 -16.18 -17.92 1.33
N GLU A 441 -16.13 -16.66 1.73
CA GLU A 441 -17.17 -15.67 1.43
C GLU A 441 -17.01 -15.16 -0.02
N ASP A 442 -18.06 -15.33 -0.84
CA ASP A 442 -17.95 -15.20 -2.30
C ASP A 442 -17.57 -13.77 -2.73
N ALA A 443 -18.14 -12.75 -2.08
CA ALA A 443 -17.78 -11.37 -2.35
C ALA A 443 -16.29 -11.10 -2.04
N ASN A 444 -15.76 -11.64 -0.93
CA ASN A 444 -14.35 -11.51 -0.54
C ASN A 444 -13.43 -12.22 -1.53
N LEU A 445 -13.82 -13.40 -2.00
CA LEU A 445 -13.07 -14.15 -3.00
C LEU A 445 -13.03 -13.44 -4.35
N ARG A 446 -14.16 -12.89 -4.83
CA ARG A 446 -14.24 -12.12 -6.09
C ARG A 446 -13.27 -10.93 -6.07
N ASP A 447 -13.27 -10.15 -5.00
CA ASP A 447 -12.39 -8.98 -4.86
C ASP A 447 -10.90 -9.35 -4.91
N VAL A 448 -10.50 -10.40 -4.20
CA VAL A 448 -9.09 -10.84 -4.15
C VAL A 448 -8.68 -11.56 -5.45
N LEU A 449 -9.61 -12.25 -6.11
CA LEU A 449 -9.39 -12.77 -7.46
C LEU A 449 -9.21 -11.64 -8.48
N GLN A 450 -9.99 -10.56 -8.38
CA GLN A 450 -9.81 -9.38 -9.24
C GLN A 450 -8.43 -8.75 -9.04
N LEU A 451 -7.99 -8.63 -7.78
CA LEU A 451 -6.63 -8.20 -7.46
C LEU A 451 -5.61 -9.13 -8.14
N LEU A 452 -5.71 -10.45 -7.95
CA LEU A 452 -4.77 -11.41 -8.52
C LEU A 452 -4.75 -11.37 -10.06
N MET A 453 -5.90 -11.27 -10.71
CA MET A 453 -6.01 -11.08 -12.17
C MET A 453 -5.26 -9.82 -12.61
N SER A 454 -5.49 -8.69 -11.94
CA SER A 454 -4.81 -7.43 -12.27
C SER A 454 -3.29 -7.52 -12.09
N LEU A 455 -2.83 -8.17 -11.02
CA LEU A 455 -1.41 -8.38 -10.76
C LEU A 455 -0.75 -9.26 -11.83
N MET A 456 -1.41 -10.34 -12.24
CA MET A 456 -0.94 -11.25 -13.29
C MET A 456 -0.95 -10.59 -14.68
N ALA A 457 -1.89 -9.67 -14.93
CA ALA A 457 -1.97 -8.93 -16.19
C ALA A 457 -0.88 -7.85 -16.31
N GLU A 458 -0.49 -7.21 -15.20
CA GLU A 458 0.48 -6.10 -15.19
C GLU A 458 1.93 -6.54 -14.94
N ASN A 459 2.17 -7.59 -14.13
CA ASN A 459 3.52 -8.12 -13.85
C ASN A 459 3.77 -9.44 -14.61
N LEU A 460 3.96 -9.29 -15.93
CA LEU A 460 3.83 -10.36 -16.94
C LEU A 460 4.62 -11.66 -16.64
N ASN A 461 5.87 -11.57 -16.16
CA ASN A 461 6.73 -12.75 -16.04
C ASN A 461 7.09 -13.10 -14.59
N GLY A 462 7.33 -12.10 -13.72
CA GLY A 462 7.78 -12.34 -12.35
C GLY A 462 6.72 -13.08 -11.52
N LEU A 463 5.45 -12.66 -11.64
CA LEU A 463 4.37 -13.21 -10.83
C LEU A 463 3.94 -14.60 -11.31
N ALA A 464 3.96 -14.88 -12.61
CA ALA A 464 3.66 -16.21 -13.14
C ALA A 464 4.68 -17.26 -12.66
N VAL A 465 5.97 -16.92 -12.63
CA VAL A 465 7.01 -17.81 -12.09
C VAL A 465 6.80 -18.05 -10.59
N ALA A 466 6.49 -16.99 -9.83
CA ALA A 466 6.16 -17.10 -8.41
C ALA A 466 4.94 -18.01 -8.18
N PHE A 467 3.90 -17.85 -9.00
CA PHE A 467 2.67 -18.62 -8.95
C PHE A 467 2.91 -20.11 -9.17
N ASP A 468 3.74 -20.48 -10.16
CA ASP A 468 4.15 -21.87 -10.38
C ASP A 468 4.93 -22.44 -9.18
N ARG A 469 5.93 -21.70 -8.68
CA ARG A 469 6.74 -22.12 -7.51
C ARG A 469 5.92 -22.31 -6.24
N LYS A 470 4.89 -21.49 -6.03
CA LYS A 470 3.99 -21.57 -4.87
C LYS A 470 2.82 -22.53 -5.06
N ASN A 471 2.80 -23.31 -6.16
CA ASN A 471 1.71 -24.23 -6.49
C ASN A 471 0.34 -23.54 -6.54
N GLY A 472 0.28 -22.31 -7.07
CA GLY A 472 -0.95 -21.51 -7.14
C GLY A 472 -2.09 -22.21 -7.89
N THR A 473 -1.78 -23.13 -8.80
CA THR A 473 -2.79 -23.97 -9.48
C THR A 473 -3.69 -24.73 -8.51
N ARG A 474 -3.16 -25.22 -7.37
CA ARG A 474 -3.97 -25.90 -6.35
C ARG A 474 -5.07 -25.01 -5.80
N VAL A 475 -4.78 -23.72 -5.63
CA VAL A 475 -5.75 -22.71 -5.17
C VAL A 475 -6.84 -22.53 -6.22
N ILE A 476 -6.48 -22.47 -7.50
CA ILE A 476 -7.45 -22.37 -8.59
C ILE A 476 -8.39 -23.58 -8.60
N PHE A 477 -7.86 -24.80 -8.55
CA PHE A 477 -8.69 -26.00 -8.54
C PHE A 477 -9.57 -26.13 -7.29
N LYS A 478 -9.15 -25.58 -6.14
CA LYS A 478 -10.02 -25.40 -4.97
C LYS A 478 -11.19 -24.48 -5.32
N LEU A 479 -10.92 -23.31 -5.90
CA LEU A 479 -11.92 -22.29 -6.23
C LEU A 479 -12.86 -22.69 -7.38
N LEU A 480 -12.44 -23.55 -8.30
CA LEU A 480 -13.31 -24.10 -9.36
C LEU A 480 -14.45 -24.97 -8.82
N ALA A 481 -14.40 -25.38 -7.55
CA ALA A 481 -15.50 -26.06 -6.88
C ALA A 481 -16.33 -25.12 -5.99
N SER A 482 -16.22 -23.81 -6.20
CA SER A 482 -17.10 -22.85 -5.53
C SER A 482 -18.54 -23.04 -5.99
N GLY A 483 -19.50 -22.82 -5.10
CA GLY A 483 -20.92 -22.72 -5.48
C GLY A 483 -21.23 -21.42 -6.24
N ASP A 484 -20.33 -20.44 -6.15
CA ASP A 484 -20.46 -19.16 -6.83
C ASP A 484 -19.82 -19.21 -8.23
N GLU A 485 -20.64 -19.07 -9.27
CA GLU A 485 -20.21 -19.13 -10.67
C GLU A 485 -19.16 -18.07 -11.00
N MET A 486 -19.29 -16.86 -10.45
CA MET A 486 -18.36 -15.77 -10.72
C MET A 486 -16.96 -16.04 -10.14
N VAL A 487 -16.87 -16.63 -8.94
CA VAL A 487 -15.59 -17.10 -8.38
C VAL A 487 -14.94 -18.15 -9.30
N CYS A 488 -15.72 -19.11 -9.81
CA CYS A 488 -15.22 -20.13 -10.75
C CYS A 488 -14.73 -19.51 -12.07
N ALA A 489 -15.50 -18.57 -12.65
CA ALA A 489 -15.16 -17.87 -13.88
C ALA A 489 -13.85 -17.05 -13.73
N MET A 490 -13.72 -16.30 -12.64
CA MET A 490 -12.50 -15.53 -12.35
C MET A 490 -11.29 -16.44 -12.08
N ALA A 491 -11.49 -17.58 -11.42
CA ALA A 491 -10.43 -18.56 -11.21
C ALA A 491 -9.94 -19.17 -12.54
N LEU A 492 -10.84 -19.47 -13.49
CA LEU A 492 -10.47 -19.86 -14.86
C LEU A 492 -9.69 -18.76 -15.59
N LYS A 493 -10.08 -17.49 -15.43
CA LYS A 493 -9.33 -16.37 -16.02
C LYS A 493 -7.93 -16.24 -15.46
N VAL A 494 -7.74 -16.40 -14.14
CA VAL A 494 -6.41 -16.45 -13.53
C VAL A 494 -5.59 -17.61 -14.10
N LEU A 495 -6.19 -18.79 -14.29
CA LEU A 495 -5.53 -19.93 -14.94
C LEU A 495 -5.11 -19.59 -16.38
N ALA A 496 -6.01 -19.02 -17.18
CA ALA A 496 -5.71 -18.63 -18.56
C ALA A 496 -4.58 -17.60 -18.62
N LEU A 497 -4.59 -16.60 -17.74
CA LEU A 497 -3.49 -15.62 -17.63
C LEU A 497 -2.18 -16.31 -17.28
N PHE A 498 -2.18 -17.22 -16.31
CA PHE A 498 -0.99 -17.97 -15.92
C PHE A 498 -0.44 -18.82 -17.08
N LEU A 499 -1.30 -19.59 -17.76
CA LEU A 499 -0.90 -20.42 -18.90
C LEU A 499 -0.34 -19.60 -20.06
N SER A 500 -0.86 -18.39 -20.29
CA SER A 500 -0.35 -17.45 -21.31
C SER A 500 1.11 -17.03 -21.10
N ARG A 501 1.64 -17.22 -19.89
CA ARG A 501 3.02 -16.84 -19.49
C ARG A 501 3.97 -18.02 -19.36
N LEU A 502 3.46 -19.26 -19.39
CA LEU A 502 4.30 -20.44 -19.27
C LEU A 502 4.96 -20.82 -20.59
N PRO A 503 6.24 -21.24 -20.58
CA PRO A 503 6.87 -21.90 -21.72
C PRO A 503 6.08 -23.16 -22.11
N SER A 504 5.97 -23.45 -23.41
CA SER A 504 5.16 -24.57 -23.92
C SER A 504 5.47 -25.92 -23.28
N LYS A 505 6.77 -26.22 -23.04
CA LYS A 505 7.18 -27.47 -22.38
C LYS A 505 6.62 -27.56 -20.96
N ARG A 506 6.83 -26.52 -20.14
CA ARG A 506 6.33 -26.48 -18.75
C ARG A 506 4.81 -26.55 -18.70
N LYS A 507 4.13 -25.89 -19.65
CA LYS A 507 2.68 -25.94 -19.82
C LYS A 507 2.18 -27.36 -20.08
N MET A 508 2.84 -28.10 -20.98
CA MET A 508 2.51 -29.50 -21.24
C MET A 508 2.76 -30.40 -20.01
N ASP A 509 3.92 -30.26 -19.37
CA ASP A 509 4.27 -31.03 -18.17
C ASP A 509 3.25 -30.82 -17.04
N LEU A 510 2.77 -29.59 -16.90
CA LEU A 510 1.78 -29.22 -15.88
C LEU A 510 0.38 -29.71 -16.24
N MET A 511 -0.13 -29.34 -17.42
CA MET A 511 -1.53 -29.57 -17.76
C MET A 511 -1.83 -31.00 -18.17
N TYR A 512 -0.97 -31.61 -19.00
CA TYR A 512 -1.10 -33.02 -19.39
C TYR A 512 -0.46 -33.94 -18.36
N GLY A 513 0.78 -33.64 -17.94
CA GLY A 513 1.51 -34.52 -17.01
C GLY A 513 0.84 -34.70 -15.64
N GLN A 514 0.02 -33.73 -15.20
CA GLN A 514 -0.76 -33.82 -13.96
C GLN A 514 -2.28 -33.99 -14.18
N ASN A 515 -2.72 -34.28 -15.42
CA ASN A 515 -4.13 -34.48 -15.78
C ASN A 515 -5.07 -33.31 -15.39
N LEU A 516 -4.56 -32.08 -15.39
CA LEU A 516 -5.32 -30.91 -14.94
C LEU A 516 -6.48 -30.56 -15.86
N TYR A 517 -6.42 -30.91 -17.16
CA TYR A 517 -7.55 -30.70 -18.07
C TYR A 517 -8.81 -31.47 -17.62
N SER A 518 -8.70 -32.77 -17.32
CA SER A 518 -9.85 -33.56 -16.84
C SER A 518 -10.39 -32.97 -15.54
N LEU A 519 -9.48 -32.60 -14.63
CA LEU A 519 -9.84 -32.02 -13.35
C LEU A 519 -10.62 -30.71 -13.50
N ILE A 520 -10.39 -29.88 -14.53
CA ILE A 520 -11.19 -28.66 -14.76
C ILE A 520 -12.66 -29.03 -14.94
N GLY A 521 -12.94 -30.02 -15.80
CA GLY A 521 -14.30 -30.49 -16.06
C GLY A 521 -14.96 -31.08 -14.82
N GLU A 522 -14.24 -31.94 -14.09
CA GLU A 522 -14.75 -32.58 -12.87
C GLU A 522 -15.10 -31.57 -11.77
N ARG A 523 -14.27 -30.52 -11.59
CA ARG A 523 -14.51 -29.51 -10.54
C ARG A 523 -15.70 -28.62 -10.87
N ILE A 524 -15.84 -28.19 -12.12
CA ILE A 524 -16.99 -27.36 -12.57
C ILE A 524 -18.31 -28.13 -12.39
N GLN A 525 -18.31 -29.45 -12.60
CA GLN A 525 -19.50 -30.29 -12.48
C GLN A 525 -19.98 -30.55 -11.05
N LEU A 526 -19.22 -30.17 -10.03
CA LEU A 526 -19.62 -30.38 -8.64
C LEU A 526 -20.88 -29.59 -8.26
N ASN A 527 -21.01 -28.36 -8.78
CA ASN A 527 -22.10 -27.45 -8.41
C ASN A 527 -22.98 -27.05 -9.59
N CYS A 528 -22.59 -27.39 -10.83
CA CYS A 528 -23.32 -27.01 -12.04
C CYS A 528 -23.64 -28.24 -12.91
N ASN A 529 -24.92 -28.41 -13.24
CA ASN A 529 -25.39 -29.48 -14.13
C ASN A 529 -25.53 -29.03 -15.59
N THR A 530 -25.30 -27.75 -15.87
CA THR A 530 -25.45 -27.13 -17.20
C THR A 530 -24.30 -26.17 -17.42
N LEU A 531 -23.64 -26.23 -18.57
CA LEU A 531 -22.60 -25.28 -18.94
C LEU A 531 -23.25 -23.96 -19.41
N SER A 532 -23.07 -22.91 -18.61
CA SER A 532 -23.56 -21.57 -18.93
C SER A 532 -22.73 -20.88 -20.01
N MET A 533 -23.28 -19.81 -20.59
CA MET A 533 -22.55 -18.93 -21.51
C MET A 533 -21.29 -18.33 -20.86
N THR A 534 -21.39 -17.90 -19.60
CA THR A 534 -20.29 -17.29 -18.85
C THR A 534 -19.10 -18.24 -18.70
N MET A 535 -19.38 -19.49 -18.30
CA MET A 535 -18.35 -20.51 -18.10
C MET A 535 -17.76 -20.96 -19.43
N TYR A 536 -18.60 -21.11 -20.46
CA TYR A 536 -18.13 -21.39 -21.82
C TYR A 536 -17.11 -20.35 -22.30
N ASN A 537 -17.44 -19.06 -22.18
CA ASN A 537 -16.54 -17.97 -22.56
C ASN A 537 -15.19 -18.07 -21.83
N CYS A 538 -15.19 -18.34 -20.52
CA CYS A 538 -13.95 -18.48 -19.75
C CYS A 538 -13.12 -19.71 -20.18
N LEU A 539 -13.76 -20.83 -20.49
CA LEU A 539 -13.09 -22.03 -21.02
C LEU A 539 -12.50 -21.76 -22.42
N PHE A 540 -13.19 -20.97 -23.25
CA PHE A 540 -12.70 -20.53 -24.55
C PHE A 540 -11.48 -19.59 -24.45
N GLU A 541 -11.46 -18.72 -23.43
CA GLU A 541 -10.27 -17.92 -23.12
C GLU A 541 -9.10 -18.79 -22.64
N VAL A 542 -9.35 -19.89 -21.92
CA VAL A 542 -8.29 -20.87 -21.60
C VAL A 542 -7.78 -21.56 -22.88
N LEU A 543 -8.67 -21.96 -23.79
CA LEU A 543 -8.30 -22.59 -25.08
C LEU A 543 -7.36 -21.70 -25.91
N SER A 544 -7.69 -20.40 -25.99
CA SER A 544 -7.04 -19.42 -26.87
C SER A 544 -5.98 -18.56 -26.20
N GLU A 545 -5.92 -18.57 -24.86
CA GLU A 545 -5.13 -17.68 -23.98
C GLU A 545 -5.34 -16.18 -24.25
N ARG A 546 -6.47 -15.80 -24.86
CA ARG A 546 -6.87 -14.41 -25.05
C ARG A 546 -7.81 -13.97 -23.94
N VAL A 547 -7.23 -13.58 -22.81
CA VAL A 547 -7.99 -13.31 -21.59
C VAL A 547 -8.47 -11.86 -21.55
N THR A 548 -9.78 -11.67 -21.36
CA THR A 548 -10.36 -10.36 -21.03
C THR A 548 -10.44 -10.17 -19.51
N MET A 549 -10.30 -8.93 -19.02
CA MET A 549 -10.36 -8.67 -17.57
C MET A 549 -11.77 -8.66 -17.00
N ALA A 550 -12.78 -8.44 -17.83
CA ALA A 550 -14.18 -8.56 -17.44
C ALA A 550 -14.68 -9.99 -17.67
N VAL A 551 -15.59 -10.45 -16.81
CA VAL A 551 -16.32 -11.70 -17.04
C VAL A 551 -17.51 -11.39 -17.95
N MET A 552 -17.58 -12.08 -19.09
CA MET A 552 -18.63 -11.88 -20.09
C MET A 552 -19.69 -12.97 -19.97
N SER A 553 -20.95 -12.59 -19.80
CA SER A 553 -22.10 -13.52 -19.76
C SER A 553 -22.87 -13.60 -21.09
N SER A 554 -22.50 -12.79 -22.08
CA SER A 554 -23.07 -12.83 -23.43
C SER A 554 -22.11 -13.48 -24.43
N LYS A 555 -22.59 -13.80 -25.63
CA LYS A 555 -21.77 -14.33 -26.72
C LYS A 555 -20.52 -13.44 -26.92
N HIS A 556 -19.33 -14.07 -26.92
CA HIS A 556 -18.09 -13.36 -27.21
C HIS A 556 -18.01 -12.92 -28.69
N PRO A 557 -17.19 -11.91 -29.03
CA PRO A 557 -16.99 -11.49 -30.42
C PRO A 557 -16.47 -12.64 -31.29
N ASP A 558 -16.85 -12.66 -32.57
CA ASP A 558 -16.40 -13.68 -33.51
C ASP A 558 -14.86 -13.64 -33.69
N GLN A 559 -14.22 -14.80 -33.86
CA GLN A 559 -12.76 -14.86 -33.97
C GLN A 559 -12.25 -14.30 -35.31
N ASP A 560 -11.19 -13.49 -35.23
CA ASP A 560 -10.41 -13.11 -36.40
C ASP A 560 -9.40 -14.21 -36.81
N ARG A 561 -8.68 -14.00 -37.92
CA ARG A 561 -7.67 -14.95 -38.43
C ARG A 561 -6.43 -15.09 -37.54
N THR A 562 -6.29 -14.28 -36.49
CA THR A 562 -5.12 -14.27 -35.61
C THR A 562 -5.29 -15.23 -34.42
N TYR A 563 -6.49 -15.76 -34.18
CA TYR A 563 -6.74 -16.76 -33.14
C TYR A 563 -5.98 -18.06 -33.40
N ARG A 564 -5.26 -18.52 -32.37
CA ARG A 564 -4.54 -19.79 -32.35
C ARG A 564 -5.01 -20.63 -31.18
N ILE A 565 -5.02 -21.94 -31.38
CA ILE A 565 -5.29 -22.89 -30.30
C ILE A 565 -3.99 -23.10 -29.52
N LEU A 566 -4.01 -22.79 -28.22
CA LEU A 566 -2.84 -22.90 -27.35
C LEU A 566 -2.99 -23.98 -26.27
N ASN A 567 -4.22 -24.32 -25.89
CA ASN A 567 -4.53 -25.41 -24.96
C ASN A 567 -5.51 -26.43 -25.57
N PRO A 568 -5.06 -27.32 -26.47
CA PRO A 568 -5.93 -28.23 -27.23
C PRO A 568 -6.79 -29.17 -26.36
N GLY A 569 -6.28 -29.56 -25.18
CA GLY A 569 -7.01 -30.40 -24.24
C GLY A 569 -8.35 -29.81 -23.78
N MET A 570 -8.52 -28.49 -23.86
CA MET A 570 -9.78 -27.82 -23.54
C MET A 570 -10.93 -28.20 -24.46
N PHE A 571 -10.69 -28.62 -25.70
CA PHE A 571 -11.77 -29.10 -26.57
C PHE A 571 -12.49 -30.29 -25.98
N HIS A 572 -11.73 -31.27 -25.47
CA HIS A 572 -12.31 -32.45 -24.85
C HIS A 572 -13.11 -32.08 -23.59
N VAL A 573 -12.57 -31.18 -22.76
CA VAL A 573 -13.24 -30.69 -21.55
C VAL A 573 -14.56 -30.01 -21.90
N MET A 574 -14.55 -29.05 -22.83
CA MET A 574 -15.75 -28.33 -23.26
C MET A 574 -16.79 -29.27 -23.89
N ALA A 575 -16.37 -30.16 -24.80
CA ALA A 575 -17.27 -31.12 -25.43
C ALA A 575 -17.91 -32.06 -24.41
N ARG A 576 -17.14 -32.54 -23.42
CA ARG A 576 -17.65 -33.36 -22.32
C ARG A 576 -18.67 -32.59 -21.47
N LEU A 577 -18.36 -31.36 -21.07
CA LEU A 577 -19.26 -30.51 -20.29
C LEU A 577 -20.57 -30.22 -21.05
N ILE A 578 -20.48 -29.90 -22.34
CA ILE A 578 -21.65 -29.65 -23.21
C ILE A 578 -22.52 -30.91 -23.37
N ARG A 579 -21.90 -32.09 -23.46
CA ARG A 579 -22.62 -33.38 -23.59
C ARG A 579 -23.30 -33.77 -22.29
N GLN A 580 -22.68 -33.47 -21.14
CA GLN A 580 -23.22 -33.80 -19.81
C GLN A 580 -24.18 -32.74 -19.27
N SER A 581 -24.32 -31.61 -19.96
CA SER A 581 -25.26 -30.55 -19.59
C SER A 581 -26.71 -31.02 -19.68
N ALA A 582 -27.52 -30.67 -18.68
CA ALA A 582 -28.96 -30.91 -18.71
C ALA A 582 -29.58 -30.21 -19.95
N PRO A 583 -30.52 -30.86 -20.67
CA PRO A 583 -31.15 -30.26 -21.84
C PRO A 583 -31.86 -28.94 -21.49
N SER A 584 -31.40 -27.83 -22.07
CA SER A 584 -31.97 -26.50 -21.88
C SER A 584 -31.73 -25.64 -23.13
N ALA A 585 -32.45 -24.51 -23.25
CA ALA A 585 -32.24 -23.56 -24.34
C ALA A 585 -30.80 -23.00 -24.31
N GLU A 586 -30.31 -22.63 -23.13
CA GLU A 586 -28.94 -22.13 -22.93
C GLU A 586 -27.90 -23.19 -23.31
N ALA A 587 -28.07 -24.45 -22.88
CA ALA A 587 -27.16 -25.53 -23.27
C ALA A 587 -27.12 -25.73 -24.79
N MET A 588 -28.26 -25.53 -25.46
CA MET A 588 -28.34 -25.62 -26.91
C MET A 588 -27.64 -24.45 -27.60
N GLU A 589 -27.78 -23.24 -27.07
CA GLU A 589 -27.06 -22.05 -27.54
C GLU A 589 -25.54 -22.19 -27.39
N VAL A 590 -25.07 -22.62 -26.21
CA VAL A 590 -23.64 -22.86 -25.94
C VAL A 590 -23.09 -23.95 -26.87
N ARG A 591 -23.85 -25.03 -27.13
CA ARG A 591 -23.43 -26.08 -28.07
C ARG A 591 -23.28 -25.55 -29.49
N LYS A 592 -24.24 -24.75 -29.97
CA LYS A 592 -24.16 -24.12 -31.29
C LYS A 592 -22.98 -23.15 -31.36
N LEU A 593 -22.76 -22.35 -30.31
CA LEU A 593 -21.64 -21.43 -30.24
C LEU A 593 -20.29 -22.16 -30.30
N PHE A 594 -20.10 -23.21 -29.49
CA PHE A 594 -18.92 -24.07 -29.54
C PHE A 594 -18.60 -24.58 -30.94
N LEU A 595 -19.61 -25.12 -31.64
CA LEU A 595 -19.42 -25.62 -33.00
C LEU A 595 -19.15 -24.48 -33.99
N SER A 596 -19.80 -23.33 -33.84
CA SER A 596 -19.55 -22.14 -34.65
C SER A 596 -18.10 -21.67 -34.51
N ASP A 597 -17.60 -21.62 -33.28
CA ASP A 597 -16.23 -21.22 -32.98
C ASP A 597 -15.21 -22.21 -33.54
N MET A 598 -15.49 -23.51 -33.46
CA MET A 598 -14.65 -24.51 -34.12
C MET A 598 -14.60 -24.32 -35.64
N ILE A 599 -15.73 -24.07 -36.28
CA ILE A 599 -15.79 -23.79 -37.72
C ILE A 599 -14.93 -22.56 -38.04
N LEU A 600 -15.06 -21.46 -37.30
CA LEU A 600 -14.29 -20.24 -37.52
C LEU A 600 -12.78 -20.44 -37.30
N LEU A 601 -12.39 -21.10 -36.19
CA LEU A 601 -10.99 -21.42 -35.88
C LEU A 601 -10.33 -22.28 -36.96
N PHE A 602 -11.05 -23.25 -37.51
CA PHE A 602 -10.52 -24.17 -38.51
C PHE A 602 -10.60 -23.62 -39.93
N ASN A 603 -11.53 -22.74 -40.25
CA ASN A 603 -11.63 -22.19 -41.60
C ASN A 603 -10.43 -21.27 -41.88
N ASN A 604 -10.05 -20.51 -40.86
CA ASN A 604 -9.05 -19.46 -40.96
C ASN A 604 -7.60 -19.92 -40.76
N SER A 605 -7.35 -21.14 -40.26
CA SER A 605 -6.00 -21.59 -39.90
C SER A 605 -5.74 -23.07 -40.20
N ARG A 606 -4.72 -23.32 -41.04
CA ARG A 606 -4.20 -24.67 -41.32
C ARG A 606 -3.60 -25.31 -40.07
N GLU A 607 -2.93 -24.52 -39.25
CA GLU A 607 -2.29 -25.00 -38.03
C GLU A 607 -3.32 -25.44 -36.99
N ASN A 608 -4.42 -24.69 -36.84
CA ASN A 608 -5.50 -25.06 -35.92
C ASN A 608 -6.12 -26.42 -36.31
N ARG A 609 -6.28 -26.69 -37.61
CA ARG A 609 -6.74 -28.01 -38.09
C ARG A 609 -5.77 -29.12 -37.72
N ARG A 610 -4.47 -28.88 -37.94
CA ARG A 610 -3.40 -29.84 -37.60
C ARG A 610 -3.38 -30.17 -36.10
N ILE A 611 -3.51 -29.15 -35.26
CA ILE A 611 -3.57 -29.30 -33.79
C ILE A 611 -4.70 -30.22 -33.38
N LEU A 612 -5.91 -30.03 -33.90
CA LEU A 612 -7.04 -30.90 -33.54
C LEU A 612 -6.84 -32.34 -34.03
N LEU A 613 -6.29 -32.53 -35.24
CA LEU A 613 -6.00 -33.86 -35.78
C LEU A 613 -4.97 -34.65 -34.96
N GLN A 614 -4.12 -33.95 -34.19
CA GLN A 614 -3.16 -34.56 -33.27
C GLN A 614 -3.76 -34.85 -31.89
N CYS A 615 -4.96 -34.37 -31.58
CA CYS A 615 -5.62 -34.66 -30.32
C CYS A 615 -6.13 -36.11 -30.31
N SER A 616 -5.94 -36.81 -29.20
CA SER A 616 -6.45 -38.17 -29.04
C SER A 616 -7.99 -38.20 -29.02
N VAL A 617 -8.58 -39.17 -29.71
CA VAL A 617 -10.02 -39.50 -29.63
C VAL A 617 -10.95 -38.32 -29.99
N TRP A 618 -10.47 -37.38 -30.82
CA TRP A 618 -11.23 -36.19 -31.17
C TRP A 618 -12.53 -36.49 -31.94
N GLN A 619 -12.51 -37.56 -32.73
CA GLN A 619 -13.66 -38.02 -33.50
C GLN A 619 -14.81 -38.44 -32.59
N ASP A 620 -14.51 -39.17 -31.51
CA ASP A 620 -15.55 -39.70 -30.63
C ASP A 620 -16.30 -38.57 -29.92
N TRP A 621 -15.59 -37.67 -29.22
CA TRP A 621 -16.29 -36.60 -28.51
C TRP A 621 -16.95 -35.60 -29.46
N MET A 622 -16.38 -35.35 -30.65
CA MET A 622 -16.99 -34.50 -31.68
C MET A 622 -18.32 -35.09 -32.17
N LEU A 623 -18.32 -36.36 -32.57
CA LEU A 623 -19.53 -37.07 -32.98
C LEU A 623 -20.51 -37.25 -31.82
N GLY A 624 -20.04 -37.23 -30.57
CA GLY A 624 -20.88 -37.26 -29.38
C GLY A 624 -21.71 -36.00 -29.18
N LEU A 625 -21.43 -34.92 -29.92
CA LEU A 625 -22.23 -33.68 -29.93
C LEU A 625 -23.33 -33.70 -31.00
N ALA A 626 -23.27 -34.63 -31.95
CA ALA A 626 -24.25 -34.76 -33.01
C ALA A 626 -25.47 -35.57 -32.53
N TYR A 627 -26.63 -35.24 -33.10
CA TYR A 627 -27.83 -36.04 -32.99
C TYR A 627 -27.90 -36.96 -34.21
N ILE A 628 -27.80 -38.28 -34.00
CA ILE A 628 -27.88 -39.28 -35.08
C ILE A 628 -29.27 -39.23 -35.75
N TYR A 629 -30.32 -39.09 -34.94
CA TYR A 629 -31.70 -38.94 -35.38
C TYR A 629 -32.27 -37.63 -34.80
N PRO A 630 -31.99 -36.46 -35.43
CA PRO A 630 -32.46 -35.17 -34.94
C PRO A 630 -33.99 -35.09 -35.01
N LYS A 631 -34.62 -34.65 -33.94
CA LYS A 631 -36.07 -34.49 -33.80
C LYS A 631 -36.54 -33.05 -34.02
N THR A 632 -35.64 -32.09 -33.86
CA THR A 632 -35.93 -30.67 -34.03
C THR A 632 -35.00 -30.05 -35.07
N ASP A 633 -35.40 -28.90 -35.63
CA ASP A 633 -34.56 -28.13 -36.56
C ASP A 633 -33.25 -27.67 -35.89
N GLU A 634 -33.28 -27.36 -34.60
CA GLU A 634 -32.08 -26.99 -33.83
C GLU A 634 -31.10 -28.17 -33.72
N GLU A 635 -31.60 -29.37 -33.41
CA GLU A 635 -30.78 -30.59 -33.37
C GLU A 635 -30.19 -30.92 -34.75
N LYS A 636 -30.99 -30.74 -35.82
CA LYS A 636 -30.53 -30.93 -37.19
C LYS A 636 -29.40 -29.96 -37.53
N ARG A 637 -29.54 -28.67 -37.22
CA ARG A 637 -28.48 -27.67 -37.43
C ARG A 637 -27.20 -28.01 -36.67
N VAL A 638 -27.31 -28.48 -35.43
CA VAL A 638 -26.15 -28.90 -34.63
C VAL A 638 -25.42 -30.06 -35.31
N THR A 639 -26.15 -31.07 -35.78
CA THR A 639 -25.58 -32.19 -36.53
C THR A 639 -24.91 -31.72 -37.83
N GLU A 640 -25.53 -30.81 -38.58
CA GLU A 640 -24.94 -30.21 -39.78
C GLU A 640 -23.63 -29.47 -39.49
N MET A 641 -23.56 -28.73 -38.38
CA MET A 641 -22.35 -28.04 -37.93
C MET A 641 -21.23 -29.03 -37.55
N VAL A 642 -21.56 -30.13 -36.85
CA VAL A 642 -20.59 -31.19 -36.54
C VAL A 642 -20.01 -31.78 -37.83
N TYR A 643 -20.87 -32.12 -38.81
CA TYR A 643 -20.40 -32.63 -40.10
C TYR A 643 -19.61 -31.60 -40.91
N SER A 644 -19.91 -30.31 -40.78
CA SER A 644 -19.12 -29.24 -41.38
C SER A 644 -17.68 -29.24 -40.82
N VAL A 645 -17.53 -29.31 -39.50
CA VAL A 645 -16.22 -29.42 -38.85
C VAL A 645 -15.49 -30.70 -39.30
N LEU A 646 -16.16 -31.85 -39.29
CA LEU A 646 -15.59 -33.12 -39.77
C LEU A 646 -15.12 -33.01 -41.22
N LYS A 647 -15.93 -32.44 -42.11
CA LYS A 647 -15.57 -32.25 -43.53
C LYS A 647 -14.30 -31.41 -43.68
N MET A 648 -14.18 -30.31 -42.93
CA MET A 648 -12.99 -29.45 -42.97
C MET A 648 -11.74 -30.20 -42.51
N LEU A 649 -11.84 -30.96 -41.42
CA LEU A 649 -10.73 -31.73 -40.85
C LEU A 649 -10.32 -32.92 -41.72
N LEU A 650 -11.29 -33.70 -42.21
CA LEU A 650 -11.04 -34.85 -43.08
C LEU A 650 -10.48 -34.44 -44.43
N HIS A 651 -10.99 -33.35 -45.02
CA HIS A 651 -10.41 -32.79 -46.24
C HIS A 651 -8.96 -32.39 -46.01
N HIS A 652 -8.68 -31.72 -44.89
CA HIS A 652 -7.32 -31.32 -44.53
C HIS A 652 -6.42 -32.54 -44.30
N ALA A 653 -6.87 -33.53 -43.53
CA ALA A 653 -6.13 -34.75 -43.25
C ALA A 653 -5.76 -35.49 -44.54
N MET A 654 -6.73 -35.75 -45.42
CA MET A 654 -6.52 -36.45 -46.69
C MET A 654 -5.55 -35.73 -47.62
N LYS A 655 -5.66 -34.40 -47.72
CA LYS A 655 -4.91 -33.61 -48.70
C LYS A 655 -3.52 -33.21 -48.22
N TYR A 656 -3.33 -33.05 -46.91
CA TYR A 656 -2.17 -32.35 -46.37
C TYR A 656 -1.43 -33.08 -45.24
N GLU A 657 -2.00 -34.11 -44.62
CA GLU A 657 -1.35 -34.86 -43.54
C GLU A 657 -0.92 -36.25 -44.04
N TRP A 658 0.30 -36.66 -43.69
CA TRP A 658 0.79 -37.98 -44.04
C TRP A 658 0.01 -39.06 -43.29
N GLY A 659 -0.51 -40.06 -44.00
CA GLY A 659 -1.35 -41.10 -43.41
C GLY A 659 -2.77 -40.64 -43.06
N GLY A 660 -3.22 -39.46 -43.52
CA GLY A 660 -4.55 -38.92 -43.23
C GLY A 660 -5.72 -39.81 -43.67
N TRP A 661 -5.52 -40.74 -44.60
CA TRP A 661 -6.52 -41.76 -44.96
C TRP A 661 -6.92 -42.66 -43.77
N ARG A 662 -6.02 -42.88 -42.81
CA ARG A 662 -6.34 -43.62 -41.58
C ARG A 662 -7.35 -42.86 -40.73
N VAL A 663 -7.15 -41.54 -40.60
CA VAL A 663 -8.10 -40.65 -39.89
C VAL A 663 -9.49 -40.74 -40.52
N TRP A 664 -9.58 -40.80 -41.85
CA TRP A 664 -10.84 -40.98 -42.56
C TRP A 664 -11.50 -42.33 -42.23
N VAL A 665 -10.76 -43.44 -42.35
CA VAL A 665 -11.27 -44.79 -42.07
C VAL A 665 -11.73 -44.93 -40.62
N ASP A 666 -10.95 -44.40 -39.67
CA ASP A 666 -11.29 -44.40 -38.24
C ASP A 666 -12.58 -43.59 -37.99
N THR A 667 -12.69 -42.42 -38.62
CA THR A 667 -13.88 -41.56 -38.48
C THR A 667 -15.14 -42.27 -38.99
N LEU A 668 -15.07 -42.91 -40.16
CA LEU A 668 -16.20 -43.70 -40.70
C LEU A 668 -16.56 -44.87 -39.77
N SER A 669 -15.57 -45.58 -39.27
CA SER A 669 -15.77 -46.71 -38.35
C SER A 669 -16.49 -46.27 -37.07
N ILE A 670 -16.09 -45.12 -36.49
CA ILE A 670 -16.75 -44.54 -35.31
C ILE A 670 -18.19 -44.10 -35.63
N ILE A 671 -18.44 -43.50 -36.80
CA ILE A 671 -19.79 -43.13 -37.24
C ILE A 671 -20.69 -44.36 -37.35
N HIS A 672 -20.24 -45.41 -38.06
CA HIS A 672 -20.99 -46.66 -38.20
C HIS A 672 -21.27 -47.31 -36.85
N SER A 673 -20.28 -47.33 -35.95
CA SER A 673 -20.44 -47.83 -34.59
C SER A 673 -21.52 -47.06 -33.82
N LYS A 674 -21.53 -45.72 -33.90
CA LYS A 674 -22.55 -44.88 -33.25
C LYS A 674 -23.94 -45.05 -33.82
N VAL A 675 -24.07 -45.15 -35.15
CA VAL A 675 -25.36 -45.40 -35.80
C VAL A 675 -25.92 -46.76 -35.37
N SER A 676 -25.08 -47.81 -35.38
CA SER A 676 -25.46 -49.14 -34.92
C SER A 676 -25.90 -49.14 -33.45
N PHE A 677 -25.13 -48.46 -32.59
CA PHE A 677 -25.47 -48.32 -31.16
C PHE A 677 -26.81 -47.61 -30.94
N GLU A 678 -27.08 -46.50 -31.63
CA GLU A 678 -28.37 -45.79 -31.48
C GLU A 678 -29.54 -46.55 -32.11
N ASN A 679 -29.34 -47.30 -33.20
CA ASN A 679 -30.36 -48.22 -33.72
C ASN A 679 -30.73 -49.27 -32.68
N HIS A 680 -29.72 -49.94 -32.11
CA HIS A 680 -29.93 -50.93 -31.07
C HIS A 680 -30.64 -50.33 -29.84
N LYS A 681 -30.23 -49.15 -29.38
CA LYS A 681 -30.89 -48.45 -28.27
C LYS A 681 -32.34 -48.10 -28.58
N ASN A 682 -32.66 -47.64 -29.79
CA ASN A 682 -34.04 -47.37 -30.21
C ASN A 682 -34.88 -48.66 -30.30
N GLU A 683 -34.30 -49.76 -30.76
CA GLU A 683 -34.94 -51.08 -30.75
C GLU A 683 -35.23 -51.54 -29.32
N MET A 684 -34.30 -51.38 -28.39
CA MET A 684 -34.50 -51.67 -26.96
C MET A 684 -35.61 -50.83 -26.36
N LEU A 685 -35.66 -49.54 -26.67
CA LEU A 685 -36.73 -48.64 -26.20
C LEU A 685 -38.09 -49.05 -26.75
N ARG A 686 -38.18 -49.47 -28.03
CA ARG A 686 -39.41 -50.00 -28.61
C ARG A 686 -39.84 -51.30 -27.93
N ALA A 687 -38.90 -52.22 -27.70
CA ALA A 687 -39.15 -53.48 -26.99
C ALA A 687 -39.68 -53.22 -25.56
N TYR A 688 -39.08 -52.27 -24.84
CA TYR A 688 -39.50 -51.89 -23.50
C TYR A 688 -40.89 -51.24 -23.48
N ASN A 689 -41.17 -50.30 -24.40
CA ASN A 689 -42.48 -49.68 -24.50
C ASN A 689 -43.58 -50.70 -24.83
N ASN A 690 -43.30 -51.65 -25.73
CA ASN A 690 -44.20 -52.75 -26.06
C ASN A 690 -44.44 -53.65 -24.84
N TYR A 691 -43.39 -53.97 -24.07
CA TYR A 691 -43.50 -54.72 -22.82
C TYR A 691 -44.39 -53.99 -21.79
N GLN A 692 -44.17 -52.69 -21.57
CA GLN A 692 -45.00 -51.89 -20.66
C GLN A 692 -46.47 -51.84 -21.11
N GLN A 693 -46.73 -51.71 -22.42
CA GLN A 693 -48.09 -51.74 -22.97
C GLN A 693 -48.75 -53.11 -22.84
N GLN A 694 -48.01 -54.21 -23.04
CA GLN A 694 -48.52 -55.57 -22.83
C GLN A 694 -48.84 -55.84 -21.35
N GLN A 695 -48.01 -55.33 -20.44
CA GLN A 695 -48.23 -55.40 -18.99
C GLN A 695 -49.47 -54.58 -18.57
N ALA A 696 -49.65 -53.38 -19.14
CA ALA A 696 -50.81 -52.52 -18.90
C ALA A 696 -52.11 -53.07 -19.50
N ASN A 697 -52.04 -53.80 -20.62
CA ASN A 697 -53.19 -54.39 -21.31
C ASN A 697 -53.54 -55.82 -20.84
N GLY A 698 -52.91 -56.34 -19.79
CA GLY A 698 -53.22 -57.65 -19.21
C GLY A 698 -52.94 -58.85 -20.13
N GLN A 699 -52.08 -58.69 -21.15
CA GLN A 699 -51.65 -59.79 -22.02
C GLN A 699 -50.51 -60.58 -21.36
N SER A 700 -50.30 -61.84 -21.78
CA SER A 700 -49.20 -62.69 -21.28
C SER A 700 -47.84 -62.11 -21.68
N ALA A 701 -47.34 -61.15 -20.91
CA ALA A 701 -46.05 -60.52 -21.10
C ALA A 701 -44.91 -61.49 -20.68
N PRO A 702 -43.78 -61.51 -21.39
CA PRO A 702 -42.60 -62.29 -20.99
C PRO A 702 -42.17 -61.95 -19.54
N LEU A 703 -41.75 -62.93 -18.75
CA LEU A 703 -41.41 -62.77 -17.32
C LEU A 703 -40.28 -61.75 -17.03
N THR A 704 -39.49 -61.39 -18.04
CA THR A 704 -38.41 -60.39 -17.92
C THR A 704 -38.29 -59.53 -19.18
N VAL A 705 -37.83 -58.29 -19.01
CA VAL A 705 -37.49 -57.37 -20.11
C VAL A 705 -36.44 -58.00 -21.05
N ALA A 706 -35.52 -58.79 -20.51
CA ALA A 706 -34.52 -59.53 -21.29
C ALA A 706 -35.15 -60.59 -22.22
N GLY A 707 -36.21 -61.28 -21.78
CA GLY A 707 -36.94 -62.25 -22.61
C GLY A 707 -37.80 -61.60 -23.72
N ALA A 708 -38.33 -60.40 -23.48
CA ALA A 708 -39.04 -59.62 -24.49
C ALA A 708 -38.10 -59.12 -25.60
N VAL A 709 -36.88 -58.74 -25.22
CA VAL A 709 -35.82 -58.33 -26.16
C VAL A 709 -35.33 -59.50 -27.01
N SER A 710 -35.11 -60.70 -26.42
CA SER A 710 -34.65 -61.87 -27.18
C SER A 710 -35.68 -62.38 -28.20
N GLY A 711 -36.98 -62.27 -27.90
CA GLY A 711 -38.06 -62.67 -28.80
C GLY A 711 -38.16 -61.84 -30.09
N ILE A 712 -37.77 -60.56 -30.04
CA ILE A 712 -37.75 -59.67 -31.21
C ILE A 712 -36.57 -60.00 -32.13
N VAL A 713 -35.40 -60.34 -31.56
CA VAL A 713 -34.20 -60.73 -32.32
C VAL A 713 -34.40 -62.05 -33.07
N GLN A 714 -35.22 -62.97 -32.55
CA GLN A 714 -35.55 -64.24 -33.22
C GLN A 714 -36.68 -64.13 -34.28
N GLY A 715 -37.39 -63.00 -34.34
CA GLY A 715 -38.54 -62.79 -35.24
C GLY A 715 -38.24 -62.05 -36.55
N ALA A 716 -36.99 -61.68 -36.83
CA ALA A 716 -36.62 -61.01 -38.07
C ALA A 716 -36.52 -62.02 -39.24
N PRO A 717 -37.20 -61.81 -40.38
CA PRO A 717 -37.06 -62.71 -41.52
C PRO A 717 -35.67 -62.57 -42.15
N ALA A 718 -35.06 -63.71 -42.48
CA ALA A 718 -33.82 -63.78 -43.23
C ALA A 718 -34.02 -63.19 -44.64
N ALA A 719 -33.58 -61.96 -44.85
CA ALA A 719 -33.32 -61.41 -46.18
C ALA A 719 -31.79 -61.44 -46.38
N GLY A 720 -31.36 -62.37 -47.24
CA GLY A 720 -29.94 -62.61 -47.50
C GLY A 720 -29.26 -61.47 -48.23
N THR A 721 -28.05 -61.19 -47.78
CA THR A 721 -26.82 -61.16 -48.60
C THR A 721 -25.67 -61.42 -47.64
N GLU A 722 -24.84 -62.40 -47.97
CA GLU A 722 -23.59 -62.68 -47.28
C GLU A 722 -22.69 -61.45 -47.29
N ASP A 723 -22.32 -60.98 -46.10
CA ASP A 723 -21.01 -60.36 -45.89
C ASP A 723 -20.53 -60.78 -44.50
N GLN A 724 -19.69 -61.81 -44.47
CA GLN A 724 -18.97 -62.22 -43.28
C GLN A 724 -17.98 -61.11 -42.89
N SER A 725 -18.40 -60.20 -42.03
CA SER A 725 -17.48 -59.47 -41.17
C SER A 725 -17.84 -59.78 -39.72
N ILE A 726 -16.97 -60.58 -39.10
CA ILE A 726 -16.98 -60.85 -37.66
C ILE A 726 -16.98 -59.48 -36.96
N SER A 727 -18.03 -59.21 -36.19
CA SER A 727 -18.13 -58.01 -35.36
C SER A 727 -16.92 -57.93 -34.42
N PRO A 728 -16.10 -56.86 -34.48
CA PRO A 728 -14.99 -56.63 -33.54
C PRO A 728 -15.50 -56.45 -32.09
N LEU A 729 -16.82 -56.26 -31.91
CA LEU A 729 -17.44 -56.02 -30.61
C LEU A 729 -17.41 -57.25 -29.70
N ALA A 730 -17.33 -58.47 -30.25
CA ALA A 730 -17.21 -59.69 -29.45
C ALA A 730 -15.81 -59.87 -28.84
N ALA A 731 -14.79 -59.19 -29.37
CA ALA A 731 -13.42 -59.25 -28.85
C ALA A 731 -13.09 -58.13 -27.83
N MET A 732 -13.88 -57.04 -27.79
CA MET A 732 -13.62 -55.89 -26.91
C MET A 732 -14.38 -55.90 -25.58
N THR A 733 -15.33 -56.80 -25.37
CA THR A 733 -16.09 -56.93 -24.11
C THR A 733 -15.27 -57.50 -22.94
N GLY A 734 -13.98 -57.80 -23.14
CA GLY A 734 -13.09 -58.37 -22.12
C GLY A 734 -11.96 -57.47 -21.61
N VAL A 735 -11.83 -56.21 -22.05
CA VAL A 735 -10.70 -55.35 -21.61
C VAL A 735 -11.21 -54.05 -21.00
N THR A 736 -11.10 -53.97 -19.67
CA THR A 736 -11.21 -52.75 -18.88
C THR A 736 -10.14 -51.75 -19.28
N TRP A 737 -10.54 -50.60 -19.85
CA TRP A 737 -9.67 -49.43 -20.05
C TRP A 737 -9.50 -48.67 -18.74
N SER A 738 -8.70 -49.24 -17.84
CA SER A 738 -7.94 -48.47 -16.85
C SER A 738 -6.50 -48.41 -17.33
N THR A 739 -5.94 -47.20 -17.40
CA THR A 739 -4.56 -46.83 -17.83
C THR A 739 -4.28 -46.81 -19.34
N LEU A 740 -4.40 -45.61 -19.93
CA LEU A 740 -3.39 -44.96 -20.77
C LEU A 740 -3.62 -43.45 -20.79
#